data_AF-A0A927RFY7-F1
#
_entry.id   AF-A0A927RFY7-F1
#
_cell.length_a   1.000
_cell.length_b   1.000
_cell.length_c   1.000
_cell.angle_alpha   90.00
_cell.angle_beta   90.00
_cell.angle_gamma   90.00
#
_symmetry.space_group_name_H-M   'P 1'
#
loop_
_entity.id
_entity.type
_entity.pdbx_description
1 polymer ?
#
loop_
_entity_poly.entity_id
_entity_poly.type
_entity_poly.pdbx_seq_one_letter_code
_entity_poly.pdbx_strand_id
1 'polypeptide(L)'
;MNRYSSESVMAGLKDFQRATVNHVIDRFFGEQPTRRFLVADETGLGKSVVARGVIAKLHERLQDDDTVDRVDIIYVCSNQDIAKQNLARLKVTPDESIPLASRLTMLARHSKKLQAAKASAGKPLNLVAFTPGTSFDKGWRTGKAEERAMLFLLLEAANDWDGWSRRAALRALQATARLETLEHEISRLEHDLQGEIDRQISKTFLREAKRGRLLSGFNALIDDIGRRTTLPQDLKERASQLTGEMRATLARAGVQTLEPDLVILDEFQRFRHLLDRNEGGEAAELAHHLFEYGQTKTLLLSATPYKPFTLAEEAALGEDHHSDFRRTLSFLCDDPQWNADVTVTFDAYRTALVKGAEVDGHRDELRRLLLQVMTRTERPAEVQAQMHQERRYVIDDLRVTEVRGYAALSRVAKLLDAPSSIEYWKSAPYFLNFTEGYKLGERLRAAVRDGTQDELDGVLSAAQLLDVEAMRRYAPVDLGNGRLRQLAADTVNQGWWKLLWLPPSMPHYSLGEPFSTPAEQGITKRLLFSSWTATPTAVAGLLSYEVERRLADGRLRRNDPAERRRVATRLDYRLDGTRPGAMSTLALFWPHPVLAALCDPLALARARADRLPNQAEMEDAARRQILEVADSRPGARDGDVPAWSAFFRWPGAALPDGLSDSDAVRALSGRSEEDVDGEPTRLGRHVALARETAAGDERIDGGVDGCIGDLVALAMHGPGNVAWRALGRLVGPSDMITERGRWRAAATLSGGLRSLFNRLESTLLLDHLDLDPVYWRAVLRYCASGGLQAVLDEYLHHLRASSGEGLLDDESLLGVATAAAEVLSLRPSTYQAFDPGNPETPIRLLSRFALRYGGRRDDAEGARQPEVRNAFNSPFWPFVLATTSAGQEGIDFHWWCSAVVHWNTPANPVDFEQREGRVHRFGGHAVRRNVAARYRSEALQSGEPDVWKAAYDAARRESGPLGDFAPYWVYPGPAKIERHVMPYVLSRDIPKLDRLKDELALYRLAFGQPRQEDLVALLQRAGVDAEQAASAALTLTPPDGARNAEAVRTTLENDLVAGGNSHER
;
A
#
# COMPACT_ATOMS: atom_id res chain seq x y z
N MET A 1 21.26 -6.52 -32.15
CA MET A 1 20.41 -6.48 -30.94
C MET A 1 18.97 -6.52 -31.40
N ASN A 2 18.08 -7.22 -30.69
CA ASN A 2 16.65 -7.12 -30.96
C ASN A 2 16.19 -5.68 -30.70
N ARG A 3 15.38 -5.10 -31.59
CA ARG A 3 14.80 -3.78 -31.37
C ARG A 3 13.78 -3.87 -30.24
N TYR A 4 13.71 -2.84 -29.40
CA TYR A 4 12.66 -2.74 -28.38
C TYR A 4 11.37 -2.24 -29.04
N SER A 5 10.23 -2.84 -28.67
CA SER A 5 8.90 -2.39 -29.10
C SER A 5 8.03 -2.11 -27.88
N SER A 6 7.33 -0.98 -27.90
CA SER A 6 6.41 -0.58 -26.83
C SER A 6 5.03 -1.26 -26.90
N GLU A 7 4.73 -2.02 -27.98
CA GLU A 7 3.39 -2.55 -28.27
C GLU A 7 2.82 -3.39 -27.13
N SER A 8 3.62 -4.26 -26.50
CA SER A 8 3.17 -5.12 -25.39
C SER A 8 2.75 -4.30 -24.16
N VAL A 9 3.54 -3.29 -23.79
CA VAL A 9 3.24 -2.39 -22.67
C VAL A 9 1.99 -1.56 -23.00
N MET A 10 1.92 -1.03 -24.22
CA MET A 10 0.78 -0.25 -24.67
C MET A 10 -0.50 -1.09 -24.72
N ALA A 11 -0.45 -2.34 -25.17
CA ALA A 11 -1.62 -3.24 -25.22
C ALA A 11 -2.26 -3.44 -23.84
N GLY A 12 -1.47 -3.45 -22.76
CA GLY A 12 -1.98 -3.54 -21.38
C GLY A 12 -2.63 -2.26 -20.83
N LEU A 13 -2.50 -1.12 -21.52
CA LEU A 13 -3.12 0.14 -21.09
C LEU A 13 -4.61 0.20 -21.45
N LYS A 14 -5.40 0.84 -20.57
CA LYS A 14 -6.78 1.24 -20.90
C LYS A 14 -6.79 2.38 -21.91
N ASP A 15 -7.89 2.55 -22.63
CA ASP A 15 -8.01 3.55 -23.71
C ASP A 15 -7.69 4.97 -23.25
N PHE A 16 -8.24 5.40 -22.11
CA PHE A 16 -7.93 6.72 -21.55
C PHE A 16 -6.45 6.85 -21.13
N GLN A 17 -5.83 5.77 -20.60
CA GLN A 17 -4.42 5.76 -20.22
C GLN A 17 -3.53 5.84 -21.46
N ARG A 18 -3.89 5.10 -22.52
CA ARG A 18 -3.24 5.12 -23.82
C ARG A 18 -3.32 6.50 -24.47
N ALA A 19 -4.49 7.15 -24.40
CA ALA A 19 -4.67 8.52 -24.87
C ALA A 19 -3.76 9.50 -24.11
N THR A 20 -3.69 9.41 -22.78
CA THR A 20 -2.76 10.21 -21.98
C THR A 20 -1.31 9.97 -22.37
N VAL A 21 -0.87 8.72 -22.51
CA VAL A 21 0.50 8.38 -22.92
C VAL A 21 0.83 8.96 -24.29
N ASN A 22 -0.05 8.76 -25.27
CA ASN A 22 0.15 9.29 -26.62
C ASN A 22 0.24 10.81 -26.63
N HIS A 23 -0.64 11.49 -25.88
CA HIS A 23 -0.62 12.95 -25.76
C HIS A 23 0.67 13.46 -25.09
N VAL A 24 1.14 12.80 -24.01
CA VAL A 24 2.41 13.16 -23.36
C VAL A 24 3.59 13.01 -24.34
N ILE A 25 3.62 11.94 -25.13
CA ILE A 25 4.70 11.69 -26.10
C ILE A 25 4.66 12.71 -27.25
N ASP A 26 3.48 13.03 -27.77
CA ASP A 26 3.29 14.11 -28.74
C ASP A 26 3.76 15.46 -28.18
N ARG A 27 3.41 15.77 -26.94
CA ARG A 27 3.86 17.00 -26.28
C ARG A 27 5.36 17.01 -26.00
N PHE A 28 6.02 15.87 -25.79
CA PHE A 28 7.49 15.85 -25.60
C PHE A 28 8.30 15.90 -26.89
N PHE A 29 7.77 15.37 -28.00
CA PHE A 29 8.55 15.11 -29.22
C PHE A 29 7.83 15.43 -30.55
N GLY A 30 6.61 15.95 -30.51
CA GLY A 30 5.83 16.40 -31.67
C GLY A 30 6.29 17.77 -32.19
N GLU A 31 5.44 18.42 -32.97
CA GLU A 31 5.78 19.67 -33.68
C GLU A 31 6.04 20.86 -32.76
N GLN A 32 5.34 20.92 -31.61
CA GLN A 32 5.49 21.97 -30.61
C GLN A 32 5.91 21.37 -29.25
N PRO A 33 7.17 20.93 -29.11
CA PRO A 33 7.59 20.16 -27.96
C PRO A 33 7.68 21.01 -26.69
N THR A 34 7.25 20.43 -25.57
CA THR A 34 7.56 20.89 -24.21
C THR A 34 8.58 19.97 -23.55
N ARG A 35 9.30 20.51 -22.56
CA ARG A 35 10.21 19.73 -21.70
C ARG A 35 9.52 19.20 -20.46
N ARG A 36 8.41 19.80 -20.03
CA ARG A 36 7.77 19.54 -18.73
C ARG A 36 6.28 19.34 -18.94
N PHE A 37 5.73 18.29 -18.33
CA PHE A 37 4.32 17.94 -18.50
C PHE A 37 3.71 17.39 -17.21
N LEU A 38 2.44 17.72 -16.94
CA LEU A 38 1.70 17.29 -15.75
C LEU A 38 0.55 16.34 -16.11
N VAL A 39 0.55 15.15 -15.52
CA VAL A 39 -0.59 14.23 -15.53
C VAL A 39 -1.32 14.34 -14.19
N ALA A 40 -2.49 14.99 -14.23
CA ALA A 40 -3.31 15.29 -13.08
C ALA A 40 -4.60 14.46 -12.98
N ASP A 41 -4.59 13.24 -13.53
CA ASP A 41 -5.72 12.31 -13.49
C ASP A 41 -6.26 12.11 -12.06
N GLU A 42 -7.53 11.75 -11.94
CA GLU A 42 -8.17 11.45 -10.66
C GLU A 42 -7.42 10.37 -9.87
N THR A 43 -7.52 10.44 -8.55
CA THR A 43 -6.93 9.47 -7.62
C THR A 43 -7.41 8.05 -7.97
N GLY A 44 -6.48 7.15 -8.25
CA GLY A 44 -6.77 5.74 -8.53
C GLY A 44 -6.85 5.31 -9.98
N LEU A 45 -6.70 6.23 -10.95
CA LEU A 45 -6.73 5.89 -12.39
C LEU A 45 -5.41 5.34 -12.96
N GLY A 46 -4.41 5.07 -12.12
CA GLY A 46 -3.18 4.40 -12.53
C GLY A 46 -2.11 5.33 -13.13
N LYS A 47 -1.82 6.48 -12.51
CA LYS A 47 -0.75 7.41 -12.94
C LYS A 47 0.63 6.73 -13.14
N SER A 48 1.01 5.78 -12.29
CA SER A 48 2.26 5.02 -12.47
C SER A 48 2.21 4.08 -13.70
N VAL A 49 1.01 3.60 -14.08
CA VAL A 49 0.80 2.79 -15.29
C VAL A 49 0.91 3.67 -16.53
N VAL A 50 0.36 4.89 -16.49
CA VAL A 50 0.60 5.92 -17.53
C VAL A 50 2.10 6.21 -17.64
N ALA A 51 2.81 6.46 -16.54
CA ALA A 51 4.25 6.69 -16.56
C ALA A 51 5.05 5.50 -17.13
N ARG A 52 4.66 4.25 -16.85
CA ARG A 52 5.24 3.05 -17.49
C ARG A 52 5.06 3.09 -19.00
N GLY A 53 3.89 3.48 -19.49
CA GLY A 53 3.63 3.65 -20.92
C GLY A 53 4.49 4.76 -21.55
N VAL A 54 4.67 5.89 -20.85
CA VAL A 54 5.58 6.97 -21.28
C VAL A 54 7.02 6.47 -21.36
N ILE A 55 7.51 5.73 -20.35
CA ILE A 55 8.85 5.12 -20.36
C ILE A 55 9.01 4.19 -21.56
N ALA A 56 8.03 3.32 -21.82
CA ALA A 56 8.09 2.39 -22.95
C ALA A 56 8.17 3.12 -24.30
N LYS A 57 7.33 4.13 -24.53
CA LYS A 57 7.37 4.91 -25.79
C LYS A 57 8.65 5.75 -25.93
N LEU A 58 9.15 6.30 -24.83
CA LEU A 58 10.41 7.04 -24.80
C LEU A 58 11.59 6.12 -25.12
N HIS A 59 11.66 4.92 -24.54
CA HIS A 59 12.71 3.94 -24.81
C HIS A 59 12.69 3.46 -26.27
N GLU A 60 11.49 3.16 -26.81
CA GLU A 60 11.31 2.81 -28.23
C GLU A 60 11.79 3.92 -29.18
N ARG A 61 11.70 5.19 -28.78
CA ARG A 61 12.16 6.32 -29.59
C ARG A 61 13.65 6.57 -29.45
N LEU A 62 14.17 6.63 -28.22
CA LEU A 62 15.58 6.93 -27.95
C LEU A 62 16.52 5.80 -28.40
N GLN A 63 16.01 4.59 -28.65
CA GLN A 63 16.82 3.50 -29.19
C GLN A 63 17.47 3.86 -30.55
N ASP A 64 16.88 4.78 -31.32
CA ASP A 64 17.37 5.21 -32.63
C ASP A 64 18.14 6.55 -32.59
N ASP A 65 18.32 7.16 -31.42
CA ASP A 65 19.02 8.43 -31.25
C ASP A 65 20.53 8.23 -31.01
N ASP A 66 21.38 8.46 -32.01
CA ASP A 66 22.83 8.25 -31.89
C ASP A 66 23.52 9.08 -30.79
N THR A 67 22.85 10.08 -30.21
CA THR A 67 23.40 10.89 -29.10
C THR A 67 23.19 10.26 -27.72
N VAL A 68 22.37 9.19 -27.64
CA VAL A 68 22.00 8.51 -26.39
C VAL A 68 22.61 7.11 -26.38
N ASP A 69 23.58 6.83 -25.51
CA ASP A 69 24.18 5.49 -25.41
C ASP A 69 23.35 4.52 -24.53
N ARG A 70 22.64 5.06 -23.54
CA ARG A 70 21.75 4.35 -22.61
C ARG A 70 20.60 5.27 -22.18
N VAL A 71 19.47 4.68 -21.80
CA VAL A 71 18.30 5.43 -21.35
C VAL A 71 18.25 5.45 -19.82
N ASP A 72 18.39 6.63 -19.21
CA ASP A 72 18.41 6.81 -17.76
C ASP A 72 17.11 7.50 -17.26
N ILE A 73 16.29 6.75 -16.53
CA ILE A 73 15.01 7.23 -15.97
C ILE A 73 15.16 7.46 -14.46
N ILE A 74 14.87 8.68 -14.02
CA ILE A 74 14.88 9.06 -12.60
C ILE A 74 13.45 9.16 -12.08
N TYR A 75 13.16 8.47 -10.99
CA TYR A 75 11.86 8.46 -10.34
C TYR A 75 11.95 9.04 -8.93
N VAL A 76 11.35 10.21 -8.69
CA VAL A 76 11.33 10.88 -7.39
C VAL A 76 9.97 10.67 -6.74
N CYS A 77 9.94 10.20 -5.49
CA CYS A 77 8.68 9.93 -4.78
C CYS A 77 8.78 10.26 -3.29
N SER A 78 7.63 10.30 -2.60
CA SER A 78 7.54 10.77 -1.21
C SER A 78 8.07 9.77 -0.16
N ASN A 79 8.13 8.48 -0.48
CA ASN A 79 8.51 7.40 0.45
C ASN A 79 9.27 6.25 -0.26
N GLN A 80 10.28 5.69 0.40
CA GLN A 80 11.09 4.58 -0.10
C GLN A 80 10.26 3.30 -0.34
N ASP A 81 9.22 3.06 0.45
CA ASP A 81 8.33 1.91 0.24
C ASP A 81 7.50 2.06 -1.06
N ILE A 82 7.02 3.28 -1.31
CA ILE A 82 6.35 3.65 -2.57
C ILE A 82 7.35 3.51 -3.72
N ALA A 83 8.61 3.93 -3.52
CA ALA A 83 9.67 3.77 -4.51
C ALA A 83 9.81 2.31 -4.94
N LYS A 84 10.01 1.38 -4.01
CA LYS A 84 10.17 -0.05 -4.32
C LYS A 84 8.96 -0.63 -5.08
N GLN A 85 7.76 -0.30 -4.65
CA GLN A 85 6.53 -0.79 -5.29
C GLN A 85 6.34 -0.23 -6.70
N ASN A 86 6.47 1.09 -6.86
CA ASN A 86 6.25 1.73 -8.15
C ASN A 86 7.39 1.42 -9.11
N LEU A 87 8.64 1.25 -8.65
CA LEU A 87 9.76 0.77 -9.47
C LEU A 87 9.43 -0.55 -10.17
N ALA A 88 8.86 -1.53 -9.45
CA ALA A 88 8.45 -2.80 -10.05
C ALA A 88 7.37 -2.62 -11.14
N ARG A 89 6.43 -1.70 -10.92
CA ARG A 89 5.35 -1.36 -11.88
C ARG A 89 5.86 -0.57 -13.08
N LEU A 90 6.92 0.22 -12.92
CA LEU A 90 7.50 1.06 -13.98
C LEU A 90 8.44 0.30 -14.90
N LYS A 91 8.81 -0.95 -14.57
CA LYS A 91 9.68 -1.76 -15.44
C LYS A 91 9.01 -2.04 -16.79
N VAL A 92 9.79 -1.88 -17.85
CA VAL A 92 9.38 -2.13 -19.23
C VAL A 92 10.26 -3.17 -19.93
N THR A 93 11.50 -3.36 -19.48
CA THR A 93 12.38 -4.44 -19.91
C THR A 93 12.69 -5.41 -18.77
N PRO A 94 13.11 -6.66 -19.08
CA PRO A 94 13.65 -7.61 -18.11
C PRO A 94 14.98 -7.18 -17.47
N ASP A 95 15.62 -6.11 -17.96
CA ASP A 95 16.97 -5.70 -17.56
C ASP A 95 17.03 -5.36 -16.05
N GLU A 96 18.25 -5.38 -15.49
CA GLU A 96 18.48 -5.03 -14.08
C GLU A 96 18.12 -3.56 -13.83
N SER A 97 16.90 -3.33 -13.34
CA SER A 97 16.59 -2.08 -12.64
C SER A 97 17.50 -2.00 -11.41
N ILE A 98 18.16 -0.87 -11.19
CA ILE A 98 18.96 -0.66 -9.99
C ILE A 98 18.07 0.08 -8.98
N PRO A 99 17.44 -0.60 -7.99
CA PRO A 99 16.67 0.06 -6.95
C PRO A 99 17.63 0.84 -6.04
N LEU A 100 17.95 2.05 -6.46
CA LEU A 100 18.87 2.98 -5.85
C LEU A 100 18.16 3.85 -4.82
N ALA A 101 17.61 3.26 -3.75
CA ALA A 101 17.03 4.03 -2.66
C ALA A 101 18.11 4.70 -1.77
N SER A 102 19.02 5.46 -2.37
CA SER A 102 20.16 6.10 -1.70
C SER A 102 20.26 7.61 -2.03
N ARG A 103 21.20 8.29 -1.38
CA ARG A 103 21.45 9.72 -1.57
C ARG A 103 22.19 9.96 -2.89
N LEU A 104 22.02 11.12 -3.54
CA LEU A 104 22.76 11.47 -4.76
C LEU A 104 24.29 11.37 -4.58
N THR A 105 24.78 11.66 -3.38
CA THR A 105 26.18 11.52 -2.98
C THR A 105 26.71 10.09 -2.99
N MET A 106 25.83 9.08 -2.94
CA MET A 106 26.19 7.66 -2.93
C MET A 106 26.10 7.00 -4.31
N LEU A 107 25.76 7.75 -5.37
CA LEU A 107 25.71 7.22 -6.73
C LEU A 107 27.04 6.61 -7.19
N ALA A 108 28.16 7.14 -6.70
CA ALA A 108 29.50 6.61 -6.96
C ALA A 108 29.68 5.14 -6.54
N ARG A 109 28.84 4.64 -5.61
CA ARG A 109 28.83 3.22 -5.20
C ARG A 109 28.22 2.28 -6.24
N HIS A 110 27.41 2.80 -7.15
CA HIS A 110 26.56 2.00 -8.02
C HIS A 110 26.81 2.24 -9.51
N SER A 111 27.76 3.12 -9.86
CA SER A 111 28.06 3.49 -11.24
C SER A 111 28.50 2.31 -12.12
N LYS A 112 29.28 1.37 -11.57
CA LYS A 112 29.65 0.13 -12.28
C LYS A 112 28.41 -0.67 -12.68
N LYS A 113 27.38 -0.70 -11.85
CA LYS A 113 26.10 -1.37 -12.17
C LYS A 113 25.33 -0.59 -13.25
N LEU A 114 25.31 0.75 -13.18
CA LEU A 114 24.68 1.61 -14.20
C LEU A 114 25.35 1.45 -15.59
N GLN A 115 26.68 1.26 -15.62
CA GLN A 115 27.45 1.07 -16.85
C GLN A 115 27.48 -0.39 -17.35
N ALA A 116 27.24 -1.37 -16.46
CA ALA A 116 27.27 -2.80 -16.79
C ALA A 116 25.92 -3.36 -17.27
N ALA A 117 24.86 -2.55 -17.29
CA ALA A 117 23.54 -2.97 -17.75
C ALA A 117 23.62 -3.48 -19.20
N LYS A 118 23.30 -4.77 -19.40
CA LYS A 118 23.18 -5.38 -20.73
C LYS A 118 21.74 -5.21 -21.20
N ALA A 119 21.56 -4.70 -22.40
CA ALA A 119 20.23 -4.59 -23.00
C ALA A 119 19.76 -5.97 -23.49
N SER A 120 18.60 -6.41 -23.00
CA SER A 120 17.86 -7.54 -23.58
C SER A 120 17.24 -7.19 -24.94
N ALA A 121 16.83 -5.92 -25.14
CA ALA A 121 16.37 -5.36 -26.40
C ALA A 121 16.58 -3.83 -26.42
N GLY A 122 16.91 -3.26 -27.59
CA GLY A 122 17.22 -1.83 -27.74
C GLY A 122 18.50 -1.41 -27.03
N LYS A 123 18.50 -0.18 -26.48
CA LYS A 123 19.58 0.36 -25.65
C LYS A 123 19.38 -0.01 -24.17
N PRO A 124 20.46 -0.08 -23.35
CA PRO A 124 20.32 -0.34 -21.92
C PRO A 124 19.39 0.70 -21.26
N LEU A 125 18.47 0.25 -20.41
CA LEU A 125 17.55 1.12 -19.68
C LEU A 125 17.79 1.00 -18.17
N ASN A 126 18.10 2.11 -17.53
CA ASN A 126 18.25 2.20 -16.08
C ASN A 126 17.05 2.94 -15.47
N LEU A 127 16.56 2.42 -14.34
CA LEU A 127 15.50 3.05 -13.56
C LEU A 127 15.99 3.29 -12.13
N VAL A 128 16.16 4.55 -11.76
CA VAL A 128 16.78 5.01 -10.50
C VAL A 128 15.74 5.77 -9.68
N ALA A 129 15.50 5.40 -8.41
CA ALA A 129 14.51 6.09 -7.58
C ALA A 129 15.09 6.90 -6.42
N PHE A 130 14.64 8.14 -6.22
CA PHE A 130 15.03 8.99 -5.10
C PHE A 130 13.85 9.37 -4.20
N THR A 131 14.15 9.69 -2.94
CA THR A 131 13.19 10.31 -2.01
C THR A 131 13.70 11.68 -1.56
N PRO A 132 12.93 12.78 -1.71
CA PRO A 132 13.33 14.15 -1.37
C PRO A 132 14.02 14.29 -0.01
N GLY A 133 13.34 13.81 1.05
CA GLY A 133 13.81 13.90 2.43
C GLY A 133 15.12 13.17 2.74
N THR A 134 15.58 12.28 1.86
CA THR A 134 16.86 11.59 2.03
C THR A 134 17.90 12.04 1.02
N SER A 135 17.50 12.34 -0.21
CA SER A 135 18.39 12.50 -1.36
C SER A 135 18.66 13.96 -1.72
N PHE A 136 17.73 14.87 -1.38
CA PHE A 136 17.81 16.30 -1.68
C PHE A 136 17.87 17.16 -0.41
N ASP A 137 17.19 16.75 0.66
CA ASP A 137 17.18 17.48 1.92
C ASP A 137 18.53 17.41 2.65
N LYS A 138 18.94 18.57 3.19
CA LYS A 138 19.94 18.62 4.23
C LYS A 138 19.37 17.91 5.45
N GLY A 139 19.93 16.73 5.76
CA GLY A 139 20.02 16.37 7.17
C GLY A 139 20.90 17.40 7.91
N TRP A 140 21.67 16.93 8.88
CA TRP A 140 22.76 17.71 9.47
C TRP A 140 23.67 18.32 8.39
N ARG A 141 24.20 19.54 8.61
CA ARG A 141 25.07 20.27 7.65
C ARG A 141 26.20 19.40 7.08
N THR A 142 26.66 18.42 7.86
CA THR A 142 27.75 17.49 7.56
C THR A 142 27.33 16.13 6.99
N GLY A 143 26.02 15.85 6.83
CA GLY A 143 25.52 14.58 6.27
C GLY A 143 25.58 13.37 7.22
N LYS A 144 25.33 12.17 6.68
CA LYS A 144 25.50 10.88 7.40
C LYS A 144 26.97 10.45 7.43
N ALA A 145 27.32 9.56 8.35
CA ALA A 145 28.69 9.01 8.45
C ALA A 145 29.15 8.35 7.15
N GLU A 146 28.27 7.61 6.48
CA GLU A 146 28.54 6.97 5.18
C GLU A 146 28.91 7.98 4.07
N GLU A 147 28.24 9.14 3.99
CA GLU A 147 28.59 10.17 2.99
C GLU A 147 29.95 10.81 3.28
N ARG A 148 30.28 10.97 4.55
CA ARG A 148 31.59 11.48 4.98
C ARG A 148 32.69 10.44 4.72
N ALA A 149 32.38 9.16 4.84
CA ALA A 149 33.26 8.08 4.42
C ALA A 149 33.52 8.11 2.90
N MET A 150 32.49 8.34 2.07
CA MET A 150 32.66 8.51 0.62
C MET A 150 33.54 9.72 0.29
N LEU A 151 33.33 10.86 0.94
CA LEU A 151 34.20 12.03 0.77
C LEU A 151 35.64 11.74 1.19
N PHE A 152 35.82 11.03 2.31
CA PHE A 152 37.15 10.64 2.79
C PHE A 152 37.90 9.82 1.73
N LEU A 153 37.26 8.77 1.17
CA LEU A 153 37.87 7.94 0.13
C LEU A 153 38.19 8.71 -1.15
N LEU A 154 37.30 9.62 -1.59
CA LEU A 154 37.53 10.47 -2.76
C LEU A 154 38.69 11.45 -2.58
N LEU A 155 38.83 12.01 -1.38
CA LEU A 155 39.90 12.95 -1.04
C LEU A 155 41.23 12.23 -0.78
N GLU A 156 41.21 11.05 -0.17
CA GLU A 156 42.38 10.18 0.02
C GLU A 156 42.94 9.74 -1.33
N ALA A 157 42.08 9.42 -2.30
CA ALA A 157 42.54 9.11 -3.66
C ALA A 157 43.18 10.29 -4.41
N ALA A 158 42.93 11.54 -3.95
CA ALA A 158 43.40 12.76 -4.61
C ALA A 158 44.56 13.45 -3.89
N ASN A 159 44.89 13.03 -2.67
CA ASN A 159 45.93 13.63 -1.82
C ASN A 159 46.84 12.54 -1.27
N ASP A 160 48.14 12.82 -1.19
CA ASP A 160 49.10 11.91 -0.57
C ASP A 160 49.17 12.20 0.94
N TRP A 161 48.31 11.52 1.71
CA TRP A 161 48.20 11.72 3.15
C TRP A 161 49.12 10.78 3.94
N ASP A 162 50.03 11.35 4.72
CA ASP A 162 50.76 10.64 5.77
C ASP A 162 49.87 10.33 7.01
N GLY A 163 50.43 9.62 8.00
CA GLY A 163 49.70 9.20 9.21
C GLY A 163 49.07 10.33 10.03
N TRP A 164 49.62 11.55 10.01
CA TRP A 164 49.06 12.71 10.71
C TRP A 164 47.92 13.35 9.91
N SER A 165 47.97 13.29 8.59
CA SER A 165 47.08 14.03 7.65
C SER A 165 45.78 13.30 7.61
N ARG A 166 45.92 12.00 7.44
CA ARG A 166 44.83 11.06 7.43
C ARG A 166 44.01 11.20 8.70
N ARG A 167 44.67 11.34 9.85
CA ARG A 167 44.00 11.51 11.14
C ARG A 167 43.36 12.89 11.30
N ALA A 168 43.97 13.94 10.77
CA ALA A 168 43.36 15.28 10.71
C ALA A 168 42.15 15.33 9.78
N ALA A 169 42.20 14.67 8.62
CA ALA A 169 41.08 14.53 7.68
C ALA A 169 39.92 13.74 8.28
N LEU A 170 40.19 12.62 8.97
CA LEU A 170 39.17 11.88 9.71
C LEU A 170 38.49 12.76 10.77
N ARG A 171 39.25 13.61 11.47
CA ARG A 171 38.70 14.55 12.47
C ARG A 171 37.87 15.66 11.80
N ALA A 172 38.32 16.19 10.66
CA ALA A 172 37.55 17.17 9.90
C ALA A 172 36.19 16.60 9.45
N LEU A 173 36.17 15.33 9.05
CA LEU A 173 34.97 14.62 8.61
C LEU A 173 34.24 13.87 9.74
N GLN A 174 34.66 13.98 11.00
CA GLN A 174 34.05 13.26 12.12
C GLN A 174 32.63 13.76 12.41
N ALA A 175 32.44 15.08 12.39
CA ALA A 175 31.23 15.76 12.86
C ALA A 175 30.80 15.27 14.27
N THR A 176 29.56 14.83 14.43
CA THR A 176 29.01 14.33 15.71
C THR A 176 29.24 12.83 15.94
N ALA A 177 29.81 12.11 14.98
CA ALA A 177 30.07 10.67 15.12
C ALA A 177 31.30 10.41 16.01
N ARG A 178 31.38 9.20 16.58
CA ARG A 178 32.64 8.70 17.14
C ARG A 178 33.61 8.39 16.00
N LEU A 179 34.91 8.54 16.25
CA LEU A 179 35.94 8.32 15.23
C LEU A 179 35.90 6.87 14.73
N GLU A 180 35.72 5.92 15.66
CA GLU A 180 35.62 4.49 15.36
C GLU A 180 34.41 4.18 14.47
N THR A 181 33.31 4.92 14.64
CA THR A 181 32.12 4.77 13.78
C THR A 181 32.42 5.21 12.35
N LEU A 182 33.15 6.32 12.16
CA LEU A 182 33.52 6.77 10.81
C LEU A 182 34.51 5.82 10.14
N GLU A 183 35.52 5.34 10.87
CA GLU A 183 36.49 4.36 10.38
C GLU A 183 35.83 3.03 9.98
N HIS A 184 34.83 2.58 10.77
CA HIS A 184 34.02 1.41 10.44
C HIS A 184 33.21 1.60 9.16
N GLU A 185 32.58 2.76 8.97
CA GLU A 185 31.85 3.06 7.72
C GLU A 185 32.79 3.18 6.52
N ILE A 186 34.00 3.75 6.66
CA ILE A 186 35.02 3.78 5.59
C ILE A 186 35.41 2.34 5.21
N SER A 187 35.73 1.50 6.19
CA SER A 187 36.14 0.11 5.94
C SER A 187 35.02 -0.71 5.27
N ARG A 188 33.77 -0.53 5.73
CA ARG A 188 32.60 -1.16 5.10
C ARG A 188 32.43 -0.69 3.66
N LEU A 189 32.52 0.62 3.41
CA LEU A 189 32.35 1.19 2.08
C LEU A 189 33.47 0.76 1.12
N GLU A 190 34.71 0.73 1.58
CA GLU A 190 35.86 0.25 0.80
C GLU A 190 35.72 -1.23 0.40
N HIS A 191 35.24 -2.07 1.33
CA HIS A 191 34.90 -3.47 1.07
C HIS A 191 33.78 -3.60 0.03
N ASP A 192 32.69 -2.82 0.18
CA ASP A 192 31.55 -2.83 -0.73
C ASP A 192 31.92 -2.35 -2.15
N LEU A 193 32.87 -1.42 -2.25
CA LEU A 193 33.37 -0.87 -3.52
C LEU A 193 34.44 -1.74 -4.19
N GLN A 194 34.97 -2.75 -3.48
CA GLN A 194 36.14 -3.54 -3.90
C GLN A 194 37.34 -2.65 -4.28
N GLY A 195 37.51 -1.52 -3.59
CA GLY A 195 38.64 -0.60 -3.78
C GLY A 195 38.59 0.35 -4.99
N GLU A 196 37.50 0.41 -5.77
CA GLU A 196 37.41 1.32 -6.92
C GLU A 196 36.17 2.22 -6.87
N ILE A 197 36.38 3.53 -6.74
CA ILE A 197 35.34 4.56 -6.90
C ILE A 197 35.18 4.90 -8.38
N ASP A 198 33.96 5.25 -8.81
CA ASP A 198 33.69 5.69 -10.17
C ASP A 198 34.65 6.77 -10.68
N ARG A 199 35.33 6.50 -11.80
CA ARG A 199 36.34 7.43 -12.35
C ARG A 199 35.72 8.73 -12.88
N GLN A 200 34.50 8.71 -13.40
CA GLN A 200 33.83 9.88 -13.97
C GLN A 200 33.31 10.80 -12.87
N ILE A 201 32.64 10.27 -11.84
CA ILE A 201 32.21 11.02 -10.67
C ILE A 201 33.41 11.56 -9.91
N SER A 202 34.46 10.75 -9.70
CA SER A 202 35.68 11.21 -9.02
C SER A 202 36.36 12.35 -9.78
N LYS A 203 36.58 12.21 -11.09
CA LYS A 203 37.18 13.26 -11.92
C LYS A 203 36.36 14.54 -11.92
N THR A 204 35.04 14.42 -12.03
CA THR A 204 34.12 15.56 -12.06
C THR A 204 34.08 16.26 -10.71
N PHE A 205 33.93 15.51 -9.62
CA PHE A 205 33.99 16.02 -8.25
C PHE A 205 35.30 16.77 -7.99
N LEU A 206 36.45 16.16 -8.29
CA LEU A 206 37.76 16.78 -8.05
C LEU A 206 37.96 18.04 -8.90
N ARG A 207 37.49 18.04 -10.15
CA ARG A 207 37.55 19.22 -11.03
C ARG A 207 36.74 20.38 -10.48
N GLU A 208 35.49 20.13 -10.10
CA GLU A 208 34.59 21.15 -9.53
C GLU A 208 35.06 21.62 -8.16
N ALA A 209 35.51 20.71 -7.29
CA ALA A 209 36.06 21.04 -5.99
C ALA A 209 37.36 21.87 -6.10
N LYS A 210 38.18 21.64 -7.13
CA LYS A 210 39.35 22.48 -7.44
C LYS A 210 38.94 23.87 -7.92
N ARG A 211 37.99 23.95 -8.85
CA ARG A 211 37.47 25.22 -9.39
C ARG A 211 36.85 26.09 -8.30
N GLY A 212 36.10 25.48 -7.38
CA GLY A 212 35.51 26.14 -6.22
C GLY A 212 36.46 26.42 -5.05
N ARG A 213 37.77 26.13 -5.18
CA ARG A 213 38.79 26.24 -4.12
C ARG A 213 38.50 25.42 -2.85
N LEU A 214 37.61 24.43 -2.93
CA LEU A 214 37.24 23.55 -1.81
C LEU A 214 38.40 22.63 -1.43
N LEU A 215 39.14 22.09 -2.40
CA LEU A 215 40.30 21.23 -2.14
C LEU A 215 41.40 21.99 -1.39
N SER A 216 41.76 23.19 -1.86
CA SER A 216 42.73 24.05 -1.17
C SER A 216 42.25 24.47 0.22
N GLY A 217 40.96 24.77 0.37
CA GLY A 217 40.38 25.14 1.67
C GLY A 217 40.40 23.99 2.68
N PHE A 218 40.18 22.76 2.21
CA PHE A 218 40.21 21.55 3.04
C PHE A 218 41.64 21.14 3.41
N ASN A 219 42.61 21.27 2.49
CA ASN A 219 44.02 21.04 2.81
C ASN A 219 44.55 22.05 3.83
N ALA A 220 44.20 23.34 3.70
CA ALA A 220 44.51 24.34 4.71
C ALA A 220 43.86 24.01 6.07
N LEU A 221 42.65 23.46 6.08
CA LEU A 221 42.01 22.99 7.31
C LEU A 221 42.76 21.80 7.93
N ILE A 222 43.24 20.85 7.14
CA ILE A 222 44.07 19.72 7.62
C ILE A 222 45.33 20.25 8.31
N ASP A 223 46.01 21.21 7.69
CA ASP A 223 47.20 21.86 8.25
C ASP A 223 46.88 22.59 9.56
N ASP A 224 45.79 23.35 9.58
CA ASP A 224 45.32 24.09 10.76
C ASP A 224 44.91 23.15 11.91
N ILE A 225 44.38 21.96 11.61
CA ILE A 225 44.06 20.93 12.61
C ILE A 225 45.35 20.32 13.17
N GLY A 226 46.28 19.93 12.29
CA GLY A 226 47.55 19.29 12.65
C GLY A 226 47.37 18.04 13.52
N ARG A 227 48.19 17.90 14.57
CA ARG A 227 48.19 16.72 15.46
C ARG A 227 47.18 16.79 16.62
N ARG A 228 46.29 17.78 16.66
CA ARG A 228 45.37 18.01 17.78
C ARG A 228 44.41 16.84 17.97
N THR A 229 44.23 16.39 19.21
CA THR A 229 43.31 15.31 19.56
C THR A 229 41.86 15.77 19.67
N THR A 230 41.64 17.06 19.95
CA THR A 230 40.34 17.71 20.06
C THR A 230 40.31 18.97 19.20
N LEU A 231 39.16 19.24 18.55
CA LEU A 231 38.97 20.40 17.69
C LEU A 231 38.37 21.58 18.46
N PRO A 232 39.02 22.75 18.45
CA PRO A 232 38.40 24.04 18.79
C PRO A 232 37.10 24.30 18.00
N GLN A 233 36.23 25.14 18.55
CA GLN A 233 34.90 25.39 17.99
C GLN A 233 34.95 26.03 16.59
N ASP A 234 35.88 26.95 16.36
CA ASP A 234 36.14 27.59 15.07
C ASP A 234 36.56 26.58 13.98
N LEU A 235 37.44 25.64 14.31
CA LEU A 235 37.84 24.58 13.39
C LEU A 235 36.71 23.58 13.14
N LYS A 236 35.87 23.27 14.14
CA LYS A 236 34.67 22.44 13.96
C LYS A 236 33.65 23.10 13.02
N GLU A 237 33.45 24.40 13.15
CA GLU A 237 32.55 25.17 12.30
C GLU A 237 33.07 25.19 10.86
N ARG A 238 34.35 25.52 10.65
CA ARG A 238 34.97 25.52 9.33
C ARG A 238 34.98 24.13 8.68
N ALA A 239 35.28 23.08 9.43
CA ALA A 239 35.18 21.69 8.97
C ALA A 239 33.75 21.33 8.54
N SER A 240 32.76 21.74 9.34
CA SER A 240 31.36 21.48 9.03
C SER A 240 30.88 22.22 7.78
N GLN A 241 31.42 23.41 7.50
CA GLN A 241 31.10 24.19 6.31
C GLN A 241 31.66 23.52 5.05
N LEU A 242 32.98 23.27 5.05
CA LEU A 242 33.66 22.63 3.92
C LEU A 242 33.11 21.24 3.62
N THR A 243 32.77 20.46 4.66
CA THR A 243 32.11 19.16 4.48
C THR A 243 30.76 19.31 3.76
N GLY A 244 29.96 20.33 4.11
CA GLY A 244 28.70 20.62 3.43
C GLY A 244 28.89 20.98 1.96
N GLU A 245 29.82 21.88 1.66
CA GLU A 245 30.12 22.33 0.29
C GLU A 245 30.70 21.20 -0.58
N MET A 246 31.54 20.33 -0.01
CA MET A 246 32.04 19.14 -0.69
C MET A 246 30.93 18.12 -0.97
N ARG A 247 30.01 17.90 -0.02
CA ARG A 247 28.83 17.04 -0.25
C ARG A 247 27.96 17.57 -1.39
N ALA A 248 27.70 18.87 -1.43
CA ALA A 248 26.94 19.50 -2.51
C ALA A 248 27.64 19.33 -3.87
N THR A 249 28.97 19.49 -3.90
CA THR A 249 29.77 19.28 -5.11
C THR A 249 29.77 17.82 -5.57
N LEU A 250 29.83 16.87 -4.64
CA LEU A 250 29.72 15.44 -4.94
C LEU A 250 28.33 15.09 -5.48
N ALA A 251 27.26 15.63 -4.90
CA ALA A 251 25.91 15.43 -5.41
C ALA A 251 25.77 15.94 -6.86
N ARG A 252 26.28 17.14 -7.18
CA ARG A 252 26.30 17.66 -8.55
C ARG A 252 27.09 16.78 -9.52
N ALA A 253 28.26 16.29 -9.09
CA ALA A 253 29.06 15.36 -9.89
C ALA A 253 28.34 14.02 -10.13
N GLY A 254 27.57 13.54 -9.15
CA GLY A 254 26.71 12.37 -9.29
C GLY A 254 25.60 12.58 -10.34
N VAL A 255 24.93 13.74 -10.31
CA VAL A 255 23.90 14.11 -11.29
C VAL A 255 24.46 14.17 -12.72
N GLN A 256 25.65 14.75 -12.91
CA GLN A 256 26.25 14.86 -14.24
C GLN A 256 26.61 13.51 -14.87
N THR A 257 26.87 12.48 -14.06
CA THR A 257 27.18 11.12 -14.53
C THR A 257 25.91 10.27 -14.73
N LEU A 258 24.77 10.70 -14.19
CA LEU A 258 23.47 10.02 -14.37
C LEU A 258 22.84 10.28 -15.73
N GLU A 259 23.22 11.36 -16.42
CA GLU A 259 22.78 11.68 -17.79
C GLU A 259 21.27 11.45 -18.06
N PRO A 260 20.36 12.00 -17.23
CA PRO A 260 18.95 11.58 -17.26
C PRO A 260 18.21 11.95 -18.55
N ASP A 261 17.40 11.04 -19.07
CA ASP A 261 16.51 11.30 -20.21
C ASP A 261 15.10 11.70 -19.78
N LEU A 262 14.62 11.12 -18.67
CA LEU A 262 13.31 11.38 -18.10
C LEU A 262 13.38 11.44 -16.57
N VAL A 263 12.83 12.52 -16.01
CA VAL A 263 12.61 12.67 -14.57
C VAL A 263 11.11 12.61 -14.28
N ILE A 264 10.69 11.68 -13.46
CA ILE A 264 9.30 11.51 -13.01
C ILE A 264 9.21 11.97 -11.55
N LEU A 265 8.35 12.95 -11.27
CA LEU A 265 8.07 13.43 -9.92
C LEU A 265 6.67 12.98 -9.51
N ASP A 266 6.58 11.93 -8.70
CA ASP A 266 5.33 11.41 -8.18
C ASP A 266 4.99 12.06 -6.83
N GLU A 267 3.73 12.48 -6.69
CA GLU A 267 3.22 13.25 -5.55
C GLU A 267 4.01 14.55 -5.29
N PHE A 268 4.36 15.27 -6.36
CA PHE A 268 5.22 16.45 -6.26
C PHE A 268 4.70 17.56 -5.33
N GLN A 269 3.38 17.59 -5.06
CA GLN A 269 2.77 18.52 -4.11
C GLN A 269 3.35 18.38 -2.70
N ARG A 270 3.95 17.24 -2.35
CA ARG A 270 4.62 17.03 -1.06
C ARG A 270 5.98 17.70 -0.97
N PHE A 271 6.56 18.11 -2.09
CA PHE A 271 7.90 18.66 -2.18
C PHE A 271 7.97 19.81 -3.18
N ARG A 272 6.96 20.69 -3.13
CA ARG A 272 6.85 21.91 -3.96
C ARG A 272 8.09 22.80 -3.89
N HIS A 273 8.78 22.81 -2.75
CA HIS A 273 10.03 23.54 -2.59
C HIS A 273 11.06 23.15 -3.67
N LEU A 274 11.05 21.92 -4.20
CA LEU A 274 11.97 21.52 -5.28
C LEU A 274 11.69 22.21 -6.62
N LEU A 275 10.47 22.72 -6.84
CA LEU A 275 10.10 23.41 -8.07
C LEU A 275 10.57 24.87 -8.08
N ASP A 276 10.78 25.48 -6.90
CA ASP A 276 11.13 26.88 -6.75
C ASP A 276 12.61 27.08 -6.48
N ARG A 277 13.32 27.74 -7.41
CA ARG A 277 14.75 28.05 -7.26
C ARG A 277 15.05 29.07 -6.17
N ASN A 278 14.12 30.01 -5.95
CA ASN A 278 14.35 31.16 -5.08
C ASN A 278 14.03 30.82 -3.62
N GLU A 279 12.96 30.05 -3.39
CA GLU A 279 12.48 29.69 -2.05
C GLU A 279 12.89 28.27 -1.61
N GLY A 280 13.33 27.41 -2.54
CA GLY A 280 13.58 26.00 -2.29
C GLY A 280 14.98 25.62 -1.78
N GLY A 281 15.89 26.59 -1.70
CA GLY A 281 17.27 26.40 -1.24
C GLY A 281 18.08 25.39 -2.07
N GLU A 282 19.15 24.84 -1.50
CA GLU A 282 20.07 23.93 -2.20
C GLU A 282 19.42 22.63 -2.72
N ALA A 283 18.36 22.16 -2.06
CA ALA A 283 17.60 20.98 -2.50
C ALA A 283 16.93 21.24 -3.86
N ALA A 284 16.36 22.43 -4.03
CA ALA A 284 15.80 22.87 -5.30
C ALA A 284 16.88 23.11 -6.36
N GLU A 285 18.03 23.69 -5.99
CA GLU A 285 19.16 23.83 -6.93
C GLU A 285 19.60 22.47 -7.51
N LEU A 286 19.77 21.46 -6.65
CA LEU A 286 20.11 20.10 -7.08
C LEU A 286 19.02 19.45 -7.94
N ALA A 287 17.74 19.66 -7.60
CA ALA A 287 16.62 19.16 -8.38
C ALA A 287 16.55 19.84 -9.76
N HIS A 288 16.77 21.15 -9.82
CA HIS A 288 16.81 21.91 -11.07
C HIS A 288 17.99 21.50 -11.98
N HIS A 289 19.14 21.15 -11.40
CA HIS A 289 20.24 20.55 -12.17
C HIS A 289 19.85 19.22 -12.83
N LEU A 290 18.93 18.45 -12.24
CA LEU A 290 18.37 17.26 -12.86
C LEU A 290 17.35 17.61 -13.95
N PHE A 291 16.44 18.55 -13.69
CA PHE A 291 15.37 18.91 -14.63
C PHE A 291 15.88 19.59 -15.91
N GLU A 292 17.01 20.28 -15.82
CA GLU A 292 17.59 21.08 -16.91
C GLU A 292 18.84 20.46 -17.54
N TYR A 293 19.21 19.26 -17.10
CA TYR A 293 20.26 18.51 -17.77
C TYR A 293 19.90 18.33 -19.26
N GLY A 294 20.84 18.57 -20.16
CA GLY A 294 20.68 18.40 -21.62
C GLY A 294 19.28 18.69 -22.16
N GLN A 295 18.65 17.67 -22.74
CA GLN A 295 17.27 17.67 -23.25
C GLN A 295 16.29 16.86 -22.38
N THR A 296 16.62 16.64 -21.11
CA THR A 296 15.83 15.84 -20.17
C THR A 296 14.36 16.26 -20.16
N LYS A 297 13.47 15.29 -20.22
CA LYS A 297 12.02 15.48 -20.08
C LYS A 297 11.62 15.34 -18.61
N THR A 298 10.64 16.10 -18.15
CA THR A 298 10.12 16.03 -16.78
C THR A 298 8.62 15.74 -16.79
N LEU A 299 8.20 14.67 -16.10
CA LEU A 299 6.82 14.26 -15.95
C LEU A 299 6.38 14.43 -14.49
N LEU A 300 5.41 15.31 -14.24
CA LEU A 300 4.78 15.47 -12.94
C LEU A 300 3.55 14.56 -12.84
N LEU A 301 3.43 13.82 -11.75
CA LEU A 301 2.25 13.00 -11.45
C LEU A 301 1.61 13.50 -10.14
N SER A 302 0.38 14.00 -10.20
CA SER A 302 -0.37 14.36 -8.99
C SER A 302 -1.86 14.53 -9.27
N ALA A 303 -2.73 13.86 -8.50
CA ALA A 303 -4.17 14.11 -8.58
C ALA A 303 -4.57 15.51 -8.06
N THR A 304 -3.75 16.10 -7.19
CA THR A 304 -3.99 17.38 -6.51
C THR A 304 -2.71 18.20 -6.53
N PRO A 305 -2.32 18.74 -7.70
CA PRO A 305 -1.02 19.38 -7.91
C PRO A 305 -0.80 20.61 -7.01
N TYR A 306 -1.87 21.31 -6.66
CA TYR A 306 -1.86 22.50 -5.80
C TYR A 306 -2.91 22.38 -4.69
N LYS A 307 -2.82 23.25 -3.67
CA LYS A 307 -3.79 23.22 -2.57
C LYS A 307 -5.13 23.70 -3.16
N PRO A 308 -6.26 23.05 -2.83
CA PRO A 308 -7.57 23.52 -3.27
C PRO A 308 -7.91 24.88 -2.65
N PHE A 309 -7.55 25.03 -1.37
CA PHE A 309 -7.90 26.19 -0.56
C PHE A 309 -6.80 26.48 0.45
N THR A 310 -6.77 27.73 0.93
CA THR A 310 -5.92 28.19 2.02
C THR A 310 -6.82 28.66 3.17
N LEU A 311 -6.84 27.94 4.29
CA LEU A 311 -7.62 28.35 5.47
C LEU A 311 -7.19 29.73 5.97
N ALA A 312 -8.07 30.50 6.62
CA ALA A 312 -7.72 31.82 7.18
C ALA A 312 -6.50 31.79 8.12
N GLU A 313 -6.33 30.69 8.86
CA GLU A 313 -5.16 30.44 9.72
C GLU A 313 -3.89 30.15 8.91
N GLU A 314 -4.00 29.48 7.76
CA GLU A 314 -2.89 29.18 6.84
C GLU A 314 -2.52 30.42 5.99
N ALA A 315 -3.50 31.25 5.63
CA ALA A 315 -3.29 32.54 4.97
C ALA A 315 -2.55 33.51 5.91
N ALA A 316 -2.83 33.44 7.21
CA ALA A 316 -2.07 34.17 8.24
C ALA A 316 -0.63 33.66 8.38
N LEU A 317 -0.35 32.42 7.98
CA LEU A 317 1.00 31.83 7.86
C LEU A 317 1.64 32.08 6.50
N GLY A 318 0.98 32.82 5.60
CA GLY A 318 1.50 33.23 4.29
C GLY A 318 1.32 32.21 3.16
N GLU A 319 0.52 31.16 3.34
CA GLU A 319 0.21 30.22 2.27
C GLU A 319 -0.86 30.78 1.30
N ASP A 320 -0.76 30.50 0.00
CA ASP A 320 -1.77 30.92 -1.01
C ASP A 320 -1.87 29.92 -2.17
N HIS A 321 -3.00 29.21 -2.23
CA HIS A 321 -3.31 28.21 -3.27
C HIS A 321 -3.24 28.74 -4.71
N HIS A 322 -3.60 30.00 -4.94
CA HIS A 322 -3.57 30.56 -6.28
C HIS A 322 -2.13 30.81 -6.73
N SER A 323 -1.29 31.34 -5.83
CA SER A 323 0.14 31.48 -6.09
C SER A 323 0.83 30.12 -6.33
N ASP A 324 0.45 29.07 -5.59
CA ASP A 324 0.91 27.69 -5.81
C ASP A 324 0.58 27.17 -7.21
N PHE A 325 -0.66 27.39 -7.66
CA PHE A 325 -1.10 26.99 -9.00
C PHE A 325 -0.31 27.72 -10.08
N ARG A 326 -0.16 29.05 -9.94
CA ARG A 326 0.64 29.88 -10.87
C ARG A 326 2.10 29.45 -10.91
N ARG A 327 2.71 29.18 -9.75
CA ARG A 327 4.08 28.67 -9.64
C ARG A 327 4.24 27.33 -10.37
N THR A 328 3.26 26.45 -10.25
CA THR A 328 3.25 25.17 -10.98
C THR A 328 3.17 25.37 -12.49
N LEU A 329 2.31 26.28 -12.97
CA LEU A 329 2.21 26.59 -14.39
C LEU A 329 3.48 27.23 -14.95
N SER A 330 4.09 28.17 -14.24
CA SER A 330 5.36 28.78 -14.64
C SER A 330 6.52 27.79 -14.63
N PHE A 331 6.51 26.80 -13.73
CA PHE A 331 7.45 25.69 -13.82
C PHE A 331 7.22 24.84 -15.07
N LEU A 332 5.97 24.55 -15.44
CA LEU A 332 5.64 23.73 -16.61
C LEU A 332 5.93 24.44 -17.94
N CYS A 333 5.69 25.76 -18.02
CA CYS A 333 5.99 26.59 -19.18
C CYS A 333 6.61 27.91 -18.74
N ASP A 334 7.87 28.13 -19.13
CA ASP A 334 8.65 29.33 -18.81
C ASP A 334 8.45 30.46 -19.84
N ASP A 335 7.33 30.44 -20.58
CA ASP A 335 6.96 31.51 -21.52
C ASP A 335 6.11 32.57 -20.79
N PRO A 336 6.62 33.80 -20.60
CA PRO A 336 5.87 34.87 -19.94
C PRO A 336 4.56 35.24 -20.66
N GLN A 337 4.52 35.16 -22.00
CA GLN A 337 3.32 35.49 -22.78
C GLN A 337 2.24 34.44 -22.57
N TRP A 338 2.58 33.16 -22.69
CA TRP A 338 1.65 32.07 -22.40
C TRP A 338 1.09 32.16 -20.98
N ASN A 339 1.95 32.45 -19.99
CA ASN A 339 1.52 32.63 -18.60
C ASN A 339 0.55 33.81 -18.44
N ALA A 340 0.70 34.89 -19.21
CA ALA A 340 -0.22 36.03 -19.22
C ALA A 340 -1.55 35.69 -19.87
N ASP A 341 -1.54 35.01 -21.02
CA ASP A 341 -2.74 34.59 -21.75
C ASP A 341 -3.61 33.66 -20.90
N VAL A 342 -2.99 32.71 -20.19
CA VAL A 342 -3.69 31.83 -19.24
C VAL A 342 -4.37 32.63 -18.13
N THR A 343 -3.69 33.64 -17.56
CA THR A 343 -4.28 34.50 -16.51
C THR A 343 -5.50 35.25 -17.04
N VAL A 344 -5.36 35.93 -18.18
CA VAL A 344 -6.43 36.74 -18.78
C VAL A 344 -7.65 35.86 -19.09
N THR A 345 -7.42 34.65 -19.60
CA THR A 345 -8.50 33.73 -19.93
C THR A 345 -9.17 33.17 -18.67
N PHE A 346 -8.42 32.88 -17.60
CA PHE A 346 -9.00 32.50 -16.31
C PHE A 346 -9.88 33.61 -15.70
N ASP A 347 -9.44 34.86 -15.80
CA ASP A 347 -10.20 36.03 -15.32
C ASP A 347 -11.49 36.25 -16.13
N ALA A 348 -11.42 36.08 -17.45
CA ALA A 348 -12.58 36.15 -18.34
C ALA A 348 -13.59 35.03 -18.02
N TYR A 349 -13.11 33.79 -17.89
CA TYR A 349 -13.92 32.63 -17.50
C TYR A 349 -14.59 32.85 -16.13
N ARG A 350 -13.84 33.35 -15.12
CA ARG A 350 -14.38 33.72 -13.80
C ARG A 350 -15.49 34.74 -13.91
N THR A 351 -15.25 35.79 -14.70
CA THR A 351 -16.20 36.89 -14.86
C THR A 351 -17.49 36.41 -15.52
N ALA A 352 -17.39 35.53 -16.50
CA ALA A 352 -18.54 34.91 -17.16
C ALA A 352 -19.34 34.03 -16.18
N LEU A 353 -18.65 33.17 -15.40
CA LEU A 353 -19.27 32.33 -14.36
C LEU A 353 -20.06 33.16 -13.33
N VAL A 354 -19.43 34.20 -12.76
CA VAL A 354 -20.06 35.05 -11.73
C VAL A 354 -21.27 35.82 -12.28
N LYS A 355 -21.24 36.18 -13.56
CA LYS A 355 -22.33 36.91 -14.24
C LYS A 355 -23.42 35.99 -14.81
N GLY A 356 -23.24 34.66 -14.76
CA GLY A 356 -24.13 33.71 -15.43
C GLY A 356 -24.14 33.86 -16.96
N ALA A 357 -23.04 34.33 -17.55
CA ALA A 357 -22.88 34.45 -19.00
C ALA A 357 -22.38 33.14 -19.62
N GLU A 358 -22.39 33.05 -20.96
CA GLU A 358 -21.86 31.90 -21.68
C GLU A 358 -20.35 31.72 -21.41
N VAL A 359 -19.95 30.50 -21.03
CA VAL A 359 -18.56 30.19 -20.63
C VAL A 359 -17.81 29.35 -21.65
N ASP A 360 -18.49 28.78 -22.66
CA ASP A 360 -17.94 27.76 -23.56
C ASP A 360 -16.68 28.24 -24.28
N GLY A 361 -16.71 29.44 -24.88
CA GLY A 361 -15.54 29.99 -25.58
C GLY A 361 -14.32 30.19 -24.67
N HIS A 362 -14.51 30.68 -23.44
CA HIS A 362 -13.41 30.85 -22.48
C HIS A 362 -12.92 29.52 -21.93
N ARG A 363 -13.82 28.57 -21.70
CA ARG A 363 -13.50 27.21 -21.24
C ARG A 363 -12.68 26.46 -22.29
N ASP A 364 -13.07 26.54 -23.56
CA ASP A 364 -12.40 25.83 -24.65
C ASP A 364 -11.02 26.42 -24.94
N GLU A 365 -10.85 27.74 -24.81
CA GLU A 365 -9.54 28.38 -24.91
C GLU A 365 -8.63 28.03 -23.73
N LEU A 366 -9.14 28.02 -22.49
CA LEU A 366 -8.39 27.53 -21.33
C LEU A 366 -7.97 26.07 -21.52
N ARG A 367 -8.87 25.23 -22.04
CA ARG A 367 -8.59 23.84 -22.37
C ARG A 367 -7.46 23.75 -23.41
N ARG A 368 -7.51 24.53 -24.48
CA ARG A 368 -6.47 24.58 -25.53
C ARG A 368 -5.11 24.95 -24.95
N LEU A 369 -5.04 26.00 -24.12
CA LEU A 369 -3.79 26.46 -23.50
C LEU A 369 -3.23 25.43 -22.51
N LEU A 370 -4.05 24.91 -21.61
CA LEU A 370 -3.62 23.99 -20.56
C LEU A 370 -3.23 22.61 -21.10
N LEU A 371 -3.89 22.10 -22.15
CA LEU A 371 -3.54 20.82 -22.78
C LEU A 371 -2.12 20.81 -23.38
N GLN A 372 -1.49 21.98 -23.57
CA GLN A 372 -0.08 22.07 -23.98
C GLN A 372 0.89 21.59 -22.91
N VAL A 373 0.49 21.63 -21.63
CA VAL A 373 1.38 21.36 -20.49
C VAL A 373 0.79 20.37 -19.48
N MET A 374 -0.50 20.06 -19.56
CA MET A 374 -1.13 19.14 -18.62
C MET A 374 -2.34 18.39 -19.19
N THR A 375 -2.67 17.26 -18.57
CA THR A 375 -3.92 16.51 -18.78
C THR A 375 -4.54 16.12 -17.45
N ARG A 376 -5.85 15.89 -17.44
CA ARG A 376 -6.59 15.36 -16.30
C ARG A 376 -7.79 14.57 -16.77
N THR A 377 -7.75 13.27 -16.54
CA THR A 377 -8.86 12.33 -16.73
C THR A 377 -9.59 12.13 -15.40
N GLU A 378 -10.92 12.14 -15.44
CA GLU A 378 -11.79 11.90 -14.27
C GLU A 378 -12.81 10.81 -14.59
N ARG A 379 -13.33 10.15 -13.55
CA ARG A 379 -14.42 9.19 -13.68
C ARG A 379 -15.73 9.92 -14.01
N PRO A 380 -16.65 9.28 -14.74
CA PRO A 380 -17.97 9.85 -14.98
C PRO A 380 -18.70 10.18 -13.66
N ALA A 381 -18.99 11.46 -13.43
CA ALA A 381 -19.48 11.97 -12.15
C ALA A 381 -20.82 11.34 -11.72
N GLU A 382 -21.76 11.18 -12.66
CA GLU A 382 -23.08 10.59 -12.40
C GLU A 382 -22.97 9.15 -11.90
N VAL A 383 -22.10 8.35 -12.53
CA VAL A 383 -21.95 6.93 -12.19
C VAL A 383 -21.09 6.77 -10.95
N GLN A 384 -20.13 7.67 -10.73
CA GLN A 384 -19.43 7.79 -9.45
C GLN A 384 -20.41 8.06 -8.32
N ALA A 385 -21.33 9.04 -8.44
CA ALA A 385 -22.32 9.34 -7.40
C ALA A 385 -23.18 8.11 -7.03
N GLN A 386 -23.52 7.26 -7.99
CA GLN A 386 -24.24 6.00 -7.74
C GLN A 386 -23.41 4.96 -6.97
N MET A 387 -22.08 5.08 -6.91
CA MET A 387 -21.20 4.17 -6.18
C MET A 387 -21.00 4.56 -4.72
N HIS A 388 -21.32 5.79 -4.30
CA HIS A 388 -21.06 6.28 -2.94
C HIS A 388 -22.31 6.20 -2.05
N GLN A 389 -22.10 5.97 -0.75
CA GLN A 389 -23.14 6.07 0.28
C GLN A 389 -22.58 6.73 1.52
N GLU A 390 -23.27 7.75 2.04
CA GLU A 390 -22.93 8.36 3.32
C GLU A 390 -23.67 7.67 4.48
N ARG A 391 -22.91 7.30 5.52
CA ARG A 391 -23.43 6.82 6.81
C ARG A 391 -23.08 7.84 7.89
N ARG A 392 -24.09 8.60 8.32
CA ARG A 392 -23.95 9.64 9.33
C ARG A 392 -24.48 9.16 10.68
N TYR A 393 -23.60 9.06 11.67
CA TYR A 393 -23.92 8.68 13.03
C TYR A 393 -23.70 9.87 13.97
N VAL A 394 -24.78 10.54 14.36
CA VAL A 394 -24.68 11.64 15.33
C VAL A 394 -24.39 11.04 16.70
N ILE A 395 -23.28 11.44 17.32
CA ILE A 395 -22.90 10.97 18.66
C ILE A 395 -23.67 11.79 19.69
N ASP A 396 -24.72 11.20 20.25
CA ASP A 396 -25.63 11.80 21.23
C ASP A 396 -25.62 11.12 22.62
N ASP A 397 -25.14 9.86 22.71
CA ASP A 397 -24.84 9.15 23.97
C ASP A 397 -23.59 9.73 24.67
N LEU A 398 -23.66 10.98 25.14
CA LEU A 398 -22.62 11.61 25.95
C LEU A 398 -22.76 11.21 27.42
N ARG A 399 -21.81 10.42 27.93
CA ARG A 399 -21.85 9.96 29.33
C ARG A 399 -21.24 10.98 30.29
N VAL A 400 -21.74 10.98 31.53
CA VAL A 400 -21.23 11.83 32.62
C VAL A 400 -19.73 11.63 32.86
N THR A 401 -19.24 10.39 32.74
CA THR A 401 -17.81 10.06 32.88
C THR A 401 -16.94 10.75 31.82
N GLU A 402 -17.44 10.93 30.60
CA GLU A 402 -16.73 11.61 29.52
C GLU A 402 -16.65 13.12 29.74
N VAL A 403 -17.74 13.74 30.18
CA VAL A 403 -17.77 15.17 30.50
C VAL A 403 -16.84 15.47 31.68
N ARG A 404 -16.86 14.64 32.73
CA ARG A 404 -15.92 14.73 33.86
C ARG A 404 -14.48 14.52 33.40
N GLY A 405 -14.25 13.56 32.52
CA GLY A 405 -12.95 13.30 31.89
C GLY A 405 -12.38 14.51 31.15
N TYR A 406 -13.20 15.19 30.34
CA TYR A 406 -12.81 16.42 29.66
C TYR A 406 -12.47 17.55 30.65
N ALA A 407 -13.28 17.73 31.69
CA ALA A 407 -13.02 18.74 32.71
C ALA A 407 -11.69 18.47 33.45
N ALA A 408 -11.41 17.20 33.78
CA ALA A 408 -10.15 16.80 34.40
C ALA A 408 -8.95 16.99 33.45
N LEU A 409 -9.05 16.57 32.18
CA LEU A 409 -8.03 16.81 31.15
C LEU A 409 -7.68 18.30 31.03
N SER A 410 -8.69 19.16 31.03
CA SER A 410 -8.52 20.62 30.95
C SER A 410 -7.82 21.18 32.19
N ARG A 411 -8.14 20.66 33.39
CA ARG A 411 -7.44 21.03 34.63
C ARG A 411 -5.98 20.57 34.64
N VAL A 412 -5.70 19.32 34.22
CA VAL A 412 -4.32 18.82 34.08
C VAL A 412 -3.51 19.72 33.15
N ALA A 413 -4.07 20.05 31.98
CA ALA A 413 -3.38 20.91 31.03
C ALA A 413 -3.11 22.31 31.59
N LYS A 414 -4.07 22.90 32.31
CA LYS A 414 -3.89 24.20 32.98
C LYS A 414 -2.80 24.16 34.05
N LEU A 415 -2.80 23.13 34.90
CA LEU A 415 -1.80 22.97 35.96
C LEU A 415 -0.38 22.84 35.40
N LEU A 416 -0.24 22.16 34.25
CA LEU A 416 1.02 21.96 33.55
C LEU A 416 1.37 23.08 32.55
N ASP A 417 0.56 24.14 32.49
CA ASP A 417 0.68 25.23 31.49
C ASP A 417 0.73 24.73 30.02
N ALA A 418 0.14 23.55 29.77
CA ALA A 418 0.16 22.90 28.47
C ALA A 418 -1.03 23.33 27.58
N PRO A 419 -0.87 23.34 26.25
CA PRO A 419 -1.99 23.55 25.34
C PRO A 419 -3.08 22.50 25.55
N SER A 420 -4.35 22.93 25.58
CA SER A 420 -5.51 22.03 25.58
C SER A 420 -6.54 22.47 24.55
N SER A 421 -7.20 21.49 23.94
CA SER A 421 -8.30 21.69 23.02
C SER A 421 -9.36 20.62 23.24
N ILE A 422 -10.64 20.97 23.05
CA ILE A 422 -11.75 19.99 23.05
C ILE A 422 -11.54 18.91 21.98
N GLU A 423 -10.81 19.22 20.91
CA GLU A 423 -10.49 18.26 19.87
C GLU A 423 -9.60 17.11 20.37
N TYR A 424 -8.76 17.32 21.39
CA TYR A 424 -7.98 16.23 21.99
C TYR A 424 -8.90 15.16 22.60
N TRP A 425 -9.90 15.60 23.37
CA TRP A 425 -10.89 14.73 24.00
C TRP A 425 -11.80 14.03 22.97
N LYS A 426 -12.29 14.76 21.96
CA LYS A 426 -13.11 14.17 20.88
C LYS A 426 -12.35 13.15 20.03
N SER A 427 -11.02 13.27 19.95
CA SER A 427 -10.22 12.54 18.97
C SER A 427 -9.56 11.28 19.51
N ALA A 428 -9.06 11.26 20.74
CA ALA A 428 -8.52 10.02 21.32
C ALA A 428 -9.19 9.72 22.67
N PRO A 429 -9.85 8.56 22.82
CA PRO A 429 -10.30 8.13 24.13
C PRO A 429 -9.09 7.94 25.04
N TYR A 430 -9.25 8.22 26.34
CA TYR A 430 -8.16 8.14 27.32
C TYR A 430 -6.92 8.95 26.90
N PHE A 431 -7.11 10.18 26.40
CA PHE A 431 -6.05 11.01 25.82
C PHE A 431 -4.78 11.07 26.68
N LEU A 432 -4.91 11.16 28.02
CA LEU A 432 -3.78 11.21 28.96
C LEU A 432 -2.89 9.95 28.93
N ASN A 433 -3.45 8.78 28.60
CA ASN A 433 -2.68 7.56 28.37
C ASN A 433 -2.01 7.55 26.97
N PHE A 434 -2.60 8.22 25.97
CA PHE A 434 -2.12 8.23 24.58
C PHE A 434 -1.51 9.58 24.16
N THR A 435 -0.74 10.22 25.04
CA THR A 435 -0.16 11.56 24.82
C THR A 435 1.19 11.58 24.09
N GLU A 436 1.60 10.48 23.46
CA GLU A 436 2.89 10.41 22.77
C GLU A 436 2.98 11.43 21.62
N GLY A 437 4.05 12.23 21.62
CA GLY A 437 4.26 13.30 20.62
C GLY A 437 3.52 14.62 20.90
N TYR A 438 2.86 14.77 22.06
CA TYR A 438 2.19 16.01 22.45
C TYR A 438 2.91 16.70 23.60
N LYS A 439 2.97 18.05 23.55
CA LYS A 439 3.54 18.89 24.63
C LYS A 439 2.89 18.60 26.00
N LEU A 440 1.58 18.35 26.03
CA LEU A 440 0.88 17.95 27.25
C LEU A 440 1.45 16.64 27.83
N GLY A 441 1.73 15.66 26.98
CA GLY A 441 2.33 14.39 27.42
C GLY A 441 3.76 14.54 27.91
N GLU A 442 4.57 15.36 27.26
CA GLU A 442 5.94 15.66 27.69
C GLU A 442 5.96 16.29 29.08
N ARG A 443 5.13 17.33 29.30
CA ARG A 443 5.03 18.00 30.60
C ARG A 443 4.44 17.10 31.68
N LEU A 444 3.44 16.28 31.34
CA LEU A 444 2.86 15.32 32.28
C LEU A 444 3.89 14.29 32.74
N ARG A 445 4.66 13.70 31.82
CA ARG A 445 5.72 12.73 32.18
C ARG A 445 6.81 13.35 33.03
N ALA A 446 7.22 14.59 32.72
CA ALA A 446 8.19 15.32 33.52
C ALA A 446 7.66 15.55 34.93
N ALA A 447 6.45 16.12 35.05
CA ALA A 447 5.80 16.37 36.33
C ALA A 447 5.72 15.11 37.19
N VAL A 448 5.17 14.01 36.65
CA VAL A 448 4.99 12.75 37.41
C VAL A 448 6.35 12.15 37.84
N ARG A 449 7.40 12.27 37.02
CA ARG A 449 8.76 11.79 37.37
C ARG A 449 9.46 12.65 38.40
N ASP A 450 9.27 13.96 38.35
CA ASP A 450 9.86 14.91 39.27
C ASP A 450 9.15 14.89 40.66
N GLY A 451 8.13 14.02 40.83
CA GLY A 451 7.43 13.78 42.09
C GLY A 451 6.43 14.90 42.45
N THR A 452 5.54 15.27 41.53
CA THR A 452 4.70 16.47 41.68
C THR A 452 3.50 16.35 42.61
N GLN A 453 3.47 17.30 43.57
CA GLN A 453 2.33 18.06 44.12
C GLN A 453 0.97 17.35 44.23
N ASP A 454 0.49 17.15 45.47
CA ASP A 454 -0.83 16.57 45.84
C ASP A 454 -2.02 17.02 44.96
N GLU A 455 -1.95 18.23 44.41
CA GLU A 455 -2.94 18.79 43.49
C GLU A 455 -3.03 18.03 42.15
N LEU A 456 -1.90 17.60 41.57
CA LEU A 456 -1.89 16.85 40.30
C LEU A 456 -2.51 15.45 40.48
N ASP A 457 -2.18 14.76 41.57
CA ASP A 457 -2.75 13.46 41.91
C ASP A 457 -4.27 13.54 42.12
N GLY A 458 -4.71 14.59 42.81
CA GLY A 458 -6.14 14.88 42.97
C GLY A 458 -6.86 15.05 41.63
N VAL A 459 -6.28 15.78 40.67
CA VAL A 459 -6.89 15.97 39.34
C VAL A 459 -6.81 14.70 38.49
N LEU A 460 -5.69 13.95 38.53
CA LEU A 460 -5.51 12.69 37.79
C LEU A 460 -6.49 11.61 38.26
N SER A 461 -6.80 11.55 39.56
CA SER A 461 -7.80 10.61 40.09
C SER A 461 -9.21 10.83 39.54
N ALA A 462 -9.52 12.07 39.11
CA ALA A 462 -10.78 12.44 38.49
C ALA A 462 -10.74 12.36 36.95
N ALA A 463 -9.58 12.06 36.36
CA ALA A 463 -9.40 11.97 34.92
C ALA A 463 -9.82 10.61 34.36
N GLN A 464 -10.09 10.56 33.05
CA GLN A 464 -10.29 9.30 32.34
C GLN A 464 -8.94 8.63 32.08
N LEU A 465 -8.60 7.65 32.90
CA LEU A 465 -7.42 6.80 32.77
C LEU A 465 -7.82 5.34 32.59
N LEU A 466 -6.99 4.56 31.89
CA LEU A 466 -7.19 3.12 31.72
C LEU A 466 -7.03 2.37 33.05
N ASP A 467 -7.97 1.48 33.35
CA ASP A 467 -7.87 0.57 34.50
C ASP A 467 -6.98 -0.62 34.14
N VAL A 468 -5.71 -0.54 34.55
CA VAL A 468 -4.70 -1.56 34.27
C VAL A 468 -5.05 -2.92 34.87
N GLU A 469 -5.69 -2.96 36.04
CA GLU A 469 -6.01 -4.21 36.72
C GLU A 469 -7.28 -4.86 36.15
N ALA A 470 -8.24 -4.07 35.65
CA ALA A 470 -9.31 -4.59 34.80
C ALA A 470 -8.74 -5.19 33.51
N MET A 471 -7.82 -4.47 32.86
CA MET A 471 -7.18 -4.95 31.62
C MET A 471 -6.43 -6.27 31.82
N ARG A 472 -5.66 -6.36 32.92
CA ARG A 472 -4.93 -7.57 33.31
C ARG A 472 -5.83 -8.77 33.56
N ARG A 473 -7.11 -8.58 33.94
CA ARG A 473 -8.05 -9.67 34.22
C ARG A 473 -9.00 -9.98 33.06
N TYR A 474 -8.76 -9.40 31.87
CA TYR A 474 -9.71 -9.43 30.75
C TYR A 474 -11.13 -8.98 31.17
N ALA A 475 -11.22 -7.98 32.04
CA ALA A 475 -12.50 -7.40 32.44
C ALA A 475 -12.98 -6.35 31.41
N PRO A 476 -14.30 -6.09 31.30
CA PRO A 476 -14.80 -5.01 30.45
C PRO A 476 -14.18 -3.66 30.83
N VAL A 477 -13.72 -2.90 29.83
CA VAL A 477 -13.23 -1.52 29.98
C VAL A 477 -14.11 -0.62 29.12
N ASP A 478 -14.50 0.56 29.63
CA ASP A 478 -15.22 1.54 28.82
C ASP A 478 -14.35 1.94 27.61
N LEU A 479 -14.96 2.14 26.45
CA LEU A 479 -14.23 2.57 25.25
C LEU A 479 -13.88 4.06 25.30
N GLY A 480 -14.31 4.78 26.34
CA GLY A 480 -13.79 6.08 26.72
C GLY A 480 -14.35 7.28 25.94
N ASN A 481 -14.91 7.06 24.74
CA ASN A 481 -15.71 8.07 24.05
C ASN A 481 -16.79 7.48 23.11
N GLY A 482 -17.78 8.31 22.75
CA GLY A 482 -18.91 7.90 21.90
C GLY A 482 -18.50 7.45 20.48
N ARG A 483 -17.47 8.05 19.87
CA ARG A 483 -16.99 7.62 18.54
C ARG A 483 -16.45 6.18 18.55
N LEU A 484 -15.67 5.81 19.57
CA LEU A 484 -15.14 4.45 19.67
C LEU A 484 -16.24 3.43 19.99
N ARG A 485 -17.22 3.82 20.80
CA ARG A 485 -18.42 3.00 21.04
C ARG A 485 -19.21 2.76 19.74
N GLN A 486 -19.42 3.79 18.93
CA GLN A 486 -20.08 3.64 17.63
C GLN A 486 -19.27 2.73 16.69
N LEU A 487 -17.95 2.91 16.60
CA LEU A 487 -17.11 2.04 15.78
C LEU A 487 -17.15 0.58 16.26
N ALA A 488 -17.17 0.34 17.57
CA ALA A 488 -17.34 -0.99 18.13
C ALA A 488 -18.74 -1.56 17.85
N ALA A 489 -19.79 -0.72 17.88
CA ALA A 489 -21.16 -1.08 17.53
C ALA A 489 -21.26 -1.57 16.08
N ASP A 490 -20.53 -0.95 15.15
CA ASP A 490 -20.51 -1.29 13.73
C ASP A 490 -19.53 -2.42 13.36
N THR A 491 -18.72 -2.89 14.32
CA THR A 491 -17.68 -3.90 14.07
C THR A 491 -17.73 -5.04 15.09
N VAL A 492 -17.06 -4.90 16.24
CA VAL A 492 -16.91 -5.95 17.25
C VAL A 492 -18.26 -6.44 17.79
N ASN A 493 -19.24 -5.54 17.98
CA ASN A 493 -20.58 -5.89 18.45
C ASN A 493 -21.42 -6.63 17.40
N GLN A 494 -21.09 -6.50 16.10
CA GLN A 494 -21.69 -7.28 15.02
C GLN A 494 -21.08 -8.69 14.89
N GLY A 495 -20.25 -9.12 15.85
CA GLY A 495 -19.65 -10.45 15.84
C GLY A 495 -18.44 -10.60 14.92
N TRP A 496 -17.87 -9.51 14.38
CA TRP A 496 -16.71 -9.56 13.47
C TRP A 496 -15.48 -10.26 14.06
N TRP A 497 -15.35 -10.25 15.39
CA TRP A 497 -14.29 -10.97 16.10
C TRP A 497 -14.38 -12.50 15.96
N LYS A 498 -15.53 -13.02 15.51
CA LYS A 498 -15.74 -14.44 15.21
C LYS A 498 -15.24 -14.86 13.82
N LEU A 499 -14.74 -13.92 13.04
CA LEU A 499 -14.30 -14.13 11.66
C LEU A 499 -12.77 -14.02 11.57
N LEU A 500 -12.10 -15.08 11.12
CA LEU A 500 -10.67 -15.04 10.78
C LEU A 500 -10.43 -14.38 9.42
N TRP A 501 -11.45 -14.37 8.55
CA TRP A 501 -11.44 -13.74 7.23
C TRP A 501 -12.80 -13.13 6.86
N LEU A 502 -12.83 -12.19 5.91
CA LEU A 502 -14.09 -11.71 5.33
C LEU A 502 -14.74 -12.79 4.44
N PRO A 503 -16.08 -12.90 4.45
CA PRO A 503 -16.82 -13.70 3.47
C PRO A 503 -16.42 -13.38 2.02
N PRO A 504 -16.36 -14.37 1.12
CA PRO A 504 -16.04 -14.14 -0.28
C PRO A 504 -17.15 -13.36 -0.98
N SER A 505 -16.77 -12.53 -1.95
CA SER A 505 -17.70 -11.75 -2.78
C SER A 505 -18.53 -12.63 -3.71
N MET A 506 -18.02 -13.81 -4.10
CA MET A 506 -18.70 -14.80 -4.93
C MET A 506 -18.59 -16.20 -4.30
N PRO A 507 -19.49 -16.57 -3.36
CA PRO A 507 -19.46 -17.90 -2.76
C PRO A 507 -19.90 -18.99 -3.75
N HIS A 508 -19.25 -20.15 -3.67
CA HIS A 508 -19.60 -21.35 -4.46
C HIS A 508 -20.89 -22.02 -3.94
N TYR A 509 -21.15 -21.90 -2.64
CA TYR A 509 -22.34 -22.40 -1.94
C TYR A 509 -22.69 -21.45 -0.78
N SER A 510 -23.91 -21.57 -0.24
CA SER A 510 -24.42 -20.75 0.85
C SER A 510 -23.55 -20.94 2.10
N LEU A 511 -23.05 -19.84 2.66
CA LEU A 511 -22.16 -19.84 3.82
C LEU A 511 -22.90 -20.25 5.10
N GLY A 512 -22.16 -20.77 6.07
CA GLY A 512 -22.67 -21.07 7.41
C GLY A 512 -22.27 -20.00 8.44
N GLU A 513 -22.88 -20.03 9.62
CA GLU A 513 -22.46 -19.18 10.74
C GLU A 513 -21.03 -19.54 11.19
N PRO A 514 -20.20 -18.57 11.61
CA PRO A 514 -20.51 -17.15 11.83
C PRO A 514 -20.45 -16.24 10.59
N PHE A 515 -20.34 -16.78 9.37
CA PHE A 515 -20.06 -16.00 8.15
C PHE A 515 -21.31 -15.55 7.39
N SER A 516 -22.41 -16.31 7.43
CA SER A 516 -23.66 -16.00 6.72
C SER A 516 -24.21 -14.63 7.07
N THR A 517 -24.44 -14.35 8.37
CA THR A 517 -25.01 -13.08 8.81
C THR A 517 -24.16 -11.86 8.38
N PRO A 518 -22.83 -11.83 8.62
CA PRO A 518 -21.99 -10.73 8.12
C PRO A 518 -21.96 -10.58 6.59
N ALA A 519 -22.03 -11.68 5.85
CA ALA A 519 -22.07 -11.66 4.38
C ALA A 519 -23.34 -10.97 3.86
N GLU A 520 -24.50 -11.33 4.43
CA GLU A 520 -25.80 -10.72 4.11
C GLU A 520 -25.85 -9.23 4.46
N GLN A 521 -25.25 -8.85 5.59
CA GLN A 521 -25.09 -7.44 5.99
C GLN A 521 -24.07 -6.67 5.14
N GLY A 522 -23.36 -7.37 4.25
CA GLY A 522 -22.40 -6.77 3.34
C GLY A 522 -21.15 -6.24 4.02
N ILE A 523 -20.62 -6.98 4.99
CA ILE A 523 -19.38 -6.66 5.71
C ILE A 523 -18.25 -6.20 4.76
N THR A 524 -17.57 -5.14 5.18
CA THR A 524 -16.34 -4.65 4.54
C THR A 524 -15.43 -4.08 5.62
N LYS A 525 -14.11 -4.19 5.45
CA LYS A 525 -13.15 -3.59 6.38
C LYS A 525 -13.36 -2.08 6.53
N ARG A 526 -12.83 -1.51 7.62
CA ARG A 526 -12.89 -0.07 7.93
C ARG A 526 -11.51 0.57 7.83
N LEU A 527 -11.37 1.59 6.97
CA LEU A 527 -10.20 2.46 6.91
C LEU A 527 -10.52 3.78 7.61
N LEU A 528 -9.87 4.05 8.74
CA LEU A 528 -10.14 5.20 9.59
C LEU A 528 -9.06 6.27 9.44
N PHE A 529 -9.47 7.51 9.15
CA PHE A 529 -8.60 8.68 9.10
C PHE A 529 -8.85 9.62 10.27
N SER A 530 -7.80 9.93 11.02
CA SER A 530 -7.79 10.96 12.06
C SER A 530 -6.81 12.07 11.73
N SER A 531 -7.15 13.30 12.15
CA SER A 531 -6.21 14.43 12.11
C SER A 531 -5.18 14.37 13.24
N TRP A 532 -5.35 13.47 14.21
CA TRP A 532 -4.57 13.43 15.45
C TRP A 532 -3.80 12.11 15.59
N THR A 533 -2.50 12.22 15.85
CA THR A 533 -1.58 11.07 15.99
C THR A 533 -1.87 10.14 17.18
N ALA A 534 -2.57 10.63 18.21
CA ALA A 534 -2.97 9.81 19.36
C ALA A 534 -4.08 8.81 19.01
N THR A 535 -4.97 9.16 18.07
CA THR A 535 -6.18 8.37 17.75
C THR A 535 -5.84 6.96 17.25
N PRO A 536 -4.93 6.74 16.28
CA PRO A 536 -4.74 5.41 15.75
C PRO A 536 -4.27 4.39 16.79
N THR A 537 -3.36 4.79 17.69
CA THR A 537 -2.88 3.94 18.77
C THR A 537 -4.00 3.59 19.75
N ALA A 538 -4.81 4.59 20.14
CA ALA A 538 -5.93 4.40 21.05
C ALA A 538 -7.01 3.48 20.46
N VAL A 539 -7.44 3.73 19.22
CA VAL A 539 -8.45 2.93 18.52
C VAL A 539 -7.95 1.50 18.32
N ALA A 540 -6.74 1.32 17.81
CA ALA A 540 -6.19 0.00 17.51
C ALA A 540 -5.99 -0.84 18.78
N GLY A 541 -5.45 -0.24 19.84
CA GLY A 541 -5.21 -0.89 21.12
C GLY A 541 -6.51 -1.29 21.83
N LEU A 542 -7.47 -0.37 21.93
CA LEU A 542 -8.71 -0.62 22.69
C LEU A 542 -9.68 -1.57 21.98
N LEU A 543 -9.84 -1.45 20.65
CA LEU A 543 -10.67 -2.41 19.91
C LEU A 543 -10.06 -3.81 19.91
N SER A 544 -8.74 -3.92 19.74
CA SER A 544 -8.09 -5.23 19.80
C SER A 544 -8.18 -5.84 21.20
N TYR A 545 -8.04 -5.03 22.25
CA TYR A 545 -8.26 -5.49 23.61
C TYR A 545 -9.68 -6.03 23.83
N GLU A 546 -10.72 -5.34 23.34
CA GLU A 546 -12.09 -5.81 23.45
C GLU A 546 -12.32 -7.14 22.73
N VAL A 547 -11.65 -7.37 21.59
CA VAL A 547 -11.65 -8.66 20.89
C VAL A 547 -10.94 -9.74 21.70
N GLU A 548 -9.73 -9.46 22.19
CA GLU A 548 -8.99 -10.41 23.04
C GLU A 548 -9.77 -10.79 24.29
N ARG A 549 -10.46 -9.81 24.91
CA ARG A 549 -11.32 -10.01 26.06
C ARG A 549 -12.46 -10.99 25.77
N ARG A 550 -13.12 -10.85 24.62
CA ARG A 550 -14.20 -11.77 24.19
C ARG A 550 -13.70 -13.16 23.85
N LEU A 551 -12.50 -13.26 23.28
CA LEU A 551 -11.87 -14.55 22.99
C LEU A 551 -11.37 -15.26 24.25
N ALA A 552 -10.89 -14.49 25.23
CA ALA A 552 -10.43 -15.03 26.50
C ALA A 552 -11.55 -15.78 27.24
N ASP A 553 -12.79 -15.26 27.23
CA ASP A 553 -14.02 -15.92 27.68
C ASP A 553 -13.89 -16.79 28.96
N GLY A 554 -13.15 -16.31 29.96
CA GLY A 554 -12.84 -17.04 31.19
C GLY A 554 -11.81 -18.19 31.07
N ARG A 555 -11.40 -18.56 29.86
CA ARG A 555 -10.33 -19.54 29.56
C ARG A 555 -8.94 -19.01 29.87
N LEU A 556 -8.74 -17.69 29.75
CA LEU A 556 -7.55 -17.00 30.24
C LEU A 556 -7.89 -16.21 31.50
N ARG A 557 -7.13 -16.41 32.58
CA ARG A 557 -7.36 -15.74 33.87
C ARG A 557 -6.67 -14.38 33.95
N ARG A 558 -5.50 -14.26 33.34
CA ARG A 558 -4.72 -13.01 33.30
C ARG A 558 -4.16 -12.74 31.92
N ASN A 559 -4.11 -11.47 31.57
CA ASN A 559 -3.50 -10.96 30.36
C ASN A 559 -1.99 -10.77 30.58
N ASP A 560 -1.28 -11.90 30.67
CA ASP A 560 0.17 -11.94 30.74
C ASP A 560 0.76 -13.03 29.82
N PRO A 561 2.06 -12.92 29.46
CA PRO A 561 2.69 -13.88 28.58
C PRO A 561 2.71 -15.32 29.11
N ALA A 562 2.70 -15.52 30.43
CA ALA A 562 2.80 -16.85 31.03
C ALA A 562 1.48 -17.62 30.88
N GLU A 563 0.35 -16.98 31.16
CA GLU A 563 -0.99 -17.57 30.94
C GLU A 563 -1.22 -17.88 29.46
N ARG A 564 -0.84 -16.97 28.55
CA ARG A 564 -0.98 -17.18 27.11
C ARG A 564 -0.19 -18.39 26.61
N ARG A 565 1.01 -18.63 27.15
CA ARG A 565 1.84 -19.82 26.82
C ARG A 565 1.24 -21.14 27.31
N ARG A 566 0.28 -21.12 28.24
CA ARG A 566 -0.40 -22.35 28.71
C ARG A 566 -1.42 -22.88 27.70
N VAL A 567 -1.88 -22.03 26.78
CA VAL A 567 -2.74 -22.50 25.68
C VAL A 567 -1.85 -23.20 24.66
N ALA A 568 -1.93 -24.53 24.65
CA ALA A 568 -1.15 -25.35 23.73
C ALA A 568 -1.55 -25.05 22.27
N THR A 569 -0.55 -24.93 21.42
CA THR A 569 -0.69 -25.03 19.96
C THR A 569 -1.30 -26.40 19.62
N ARG A 570 -2.35 -26.40 18.79
CA ARG A 570 -3.19 -27.59 18.54
C ARG A 570 -2.83 -28.35 17.26
N LEU A 571 -2.05 -27.73 16.37
CA LEU A 571 -1.66 -28.27 15.05
C LEU A 571 -0.15 -28.40 14.91
N ASP A 572 0.53 -28.69 16.01
CA ASP A 572 1.96 -29.04 15.99
C ASP A 572 2.14 -30.51 15.64
N TYR A 573 3.22 -30.80 14.93
CA TYR A 573 3.60 -32.15 14.54
C TYR A 573 4.20 -32.88 15.73
N ARG A 574 3.34 -33.39 16.63
CA ARG A 574 3.75 -34.08 17.86
C ARG A 574 4.15 -35.54 17.60
N LEU A 575 5.06 -36.06 18.41
CA LEU A 575 5.45 -37.47 18.41
C LEU A 575 4.87 -38.17 19.64
N ASP A 576 4.30 -39.36 19.45
CA ASP A 576 3.93 -40.28 20.52
C ASP A 576 5.08 -41.30 20.68
N GLY A 577 6.04 -40.97 21.55
CA GLY A 577 7.34 -41.64 21.60
C GLY A 577 8.16 -41.33 20.34
N THR A 578 8.38 -42.33 19.48
CA THR A 578 9.08 -42.15 18.19
C THR A 578 8.14 -42.02 17.00
N ARG A 579 6.84 -42.30 17.18
CA ARG A 579 5.84 -42.38 16.10
C ARG A 579 5.14 -41.04 15.88
N PRO A 580 4.86 -40.63 14.63
CA PRO A 580 4.02 -39.47 14.31
C PRO A 580 2.62 -39.57 14.91
N GLY A 581 2.26 -38.67 15.83
CA GLY A 581 0.99 -38.68 16.56
C GLY A 581 -0.05 -37.66 16.05
N ALA A 582 0.26 -36.89 15.01
CA ALA A 582 -0.59 -35.83 14.44
C ALA A 582 -0.77 -35.97 12.92
N MET A 583 -1.02 -37.18 12.42
CA MET A 583 -1.20 -37.42 10.99
C MET A 583 -2.45 -36.74 10.40
N SER A 584 -3.52 -36.57 11.17
CA SER A 584 -4.69 -35.77 10.72
C SER A 584 -4.34 -34.30 10.51
N THR A 585 -3.41 -33.74 11.31
CA THR A 585 -2.88 -32.40 11.09
C THR A 585 -2.11 -32.34 9.78
N LEU A 586 -1.24 -33.32 9.50
CA LEU A 586 -0.54 -33.36 8.21
C LEU A 586 -1.53 -33.46 7.04
N ALA A 587 -2.52 -34.35 7.12
CA ALA A 587 -3.53 -34.53 6.08
C ALA A 587 -4.31 -33.24 5.77
N LEU A 588 -4.62 -32.44 6.80
CA LEU A 588 -5.31 -31.15 6.66
C LEU A 588 -4.55 -30.17 5.75
N PHE A 589 -3.21 -30.16 5.86
CA PHE A 589 -2.36 -29.21 5.16
C PHE A 589 -1.65 -29.80 3.93
N TRP A 590 -1.79 -31.10 3.67
CA TRP A 590 -1.18 -31.78 2.54
C TRP A 590 -1.95 -31.52 1.23
N PRO A 591 -1.31 -31.01 0.17
CA PRO A 591 -1.93 -30.95 -1.16
C PRO A 591 -2.11 -32.36 -1.73
N HIS A 592 -3.37 -32.76 -1.98
CA HIS A 592 -3.73 -34.05 -2.57
C HIS A 592 -4.43 -33.84 -3.93
N PRO A 593 -3.69 -33.85 -5.05
CA PRO A 593 -4.21 -33.45 -6.36
C PRO A 593 -5.48 -34.17 -6.81
N VAL A 594 -5.55 -35.49 -6.57
CA VAL A 594 -6.68 -36.32 -7.04
C VAL A 594 -7.93 -36.07 -6.20
N LEU A 595 -7.83 -36.07 -4.87
CA LEU A 595 -8.98 -35.77 -4.00
C LEU A 595 -9.43 -34.32 -4.16
N ALA A 596 -8.47 -33.40 -4.31
CA ALA A 596 -8.77 -31.99 -4.55
C ALA A 596 -9.57 -31.80 -5.85
N ALA A 597 -9.17 -32.46 -6.95
CA ALA A 597 -9.88 -32.39 -8.22
C ALA A 597 -11.26 -33.06 -8.16
N LEU A 598 -11.35 -34.23 -7.50
CA LEU A 598 -12.59 -34.98 -7.38
C LEU A 598 -13.67 -34.18 -6.62
N CYS A 599 -13.30 -33.54 -5.52
CA CYS A 599 -14.22 -32.82 -4.64
C CYS A 599 -14.15 -31.29 -4.80
N ASP A 600 -13.92 -30.78 -6.02
CA ASP A 600 -13.80 -29.33 -6.26
C ASP A 600 -15.14 -28.59 -6.05
N PRO A 601 -15.25 -27.68 -5.06
CA PRO A 601 -16.46 -26.89 -4.85
C PRO A 601 -16.86 -26.03 -6.06
N LEU A 602 -15.90 -25.53 -6.85
CA LEU A 602 -16.23 -24.74 -8.03
C LEU A 602 -16.87 -25.63 -9.10
N ALA A 603 -16.25 -26.76 -9.45
CA ALA A 603 -16.81 -27.70 -10.42
C ALA A 603 -18.23 -28.15 -10.04
N LEU A 604 -18.45 -28.46 -8.76
CA LEU A 604 -19.77 -28.80 -8.22
C LEU A 604 -20.79 -27.64 -8.30
N ALA A 605 -20.33 -26.40 -8.15
CA ALA A 605 -21.17 -25.20 -8.29
C ALA A 605 -21.49 -24.90 -9.76
N ARG A 606 -20.55 -25.15 -10.69
CA ARG A 606 -20.79 -25.00 -12.15
C ARG A 606 -21.91 -25.89 -12.66
N ALA A 607 -22.02 -27.10 -12.13
CA ALA A 607 -23.13 -28.02 -12.44
C ALA A 607 -24.51 -27.48 -12.00
N ARG A 608 -24.55 -26.40 -11.21
CA ARG A 608 -25.76 -25.77 -10.65
C ARG A 608 -25.67 -24.24 -10.76
N ALA A 609 -25.18 -23.73 -11.88
CA ALA A 609 -24.85 -22.31 -12.05
C ALA A 609 -26.06 -21.36 -11.92
N ASP A 610 -27.28 -21.88 -12.03
CA ASP A 610 -28.56 -21.18 -11.90
C ASP A 610 -28.93 -20.83 -10.46
N ARG A 611 -28.34 -21.50 -9.46
CA ARG A 611 -28.62 -21.25 -8.04
C ARG A 611 -27.38 -21.30 -7.14
N LEU A 612 -27.55 -20.96 -5.87
CA LEU A 612 -26.53 -21.13 -4.84
C LEU A 612 -26.88 -22.38 -4.02
N PRO A 613 -26.16 -23.52 -4.20
CA PRO A 613 -26.40 -24.71 -3.38
C PRO A 613 -26.04 -24.45 -1.91
N ASN A 614 -26.55 -25.24 -0.98
CA ASN A 614 -26.11 -25.20 0.41
C ASN A 614 -24.91 -26.13 0.64
N GLN A 615 -24.25 -26.01 1.79
CA GLN A 615 -23.04 -26.79 2.12
C GLN A 615 -23.29 -28.31 2.08
N ALA A 616 -24.39 -28.78 2.68
CA ALA A 616 -24.71 -30.21 2.75
C ALA A 616 -24.91 -30.82 1.36
N GLU A 617 -25.60 -30.11 0.45
CA GLU A 617 -25.77 -30.54 -0.94
C GLU A 617 -24.43 -30.74 -1.67
N MET A 618 -23.43 -29.91 -1.34
CA MET A 618 -22.10 -29.99 -1.93
C MET A 618 -21.30 -31.15 -1.36
N GLU A 619 -21.32 -31.33 -0.03
CA GLU A 619 -20.68 -32.45 0.65
C GLU A 619 -21.28 -33.80 0.21
N ASP A 620 -22.59 -33.88 0.02
CA ASP A 620 -23.27 -35.08 -0.48
C ASP A 620 -22.95 -35.37 -1.95
N ALA A 621 -22.72 -34.34 -2.76
CA ALA A 621 -22.25 -34.52 -4.14
C ALA A 621 -20.80 -35.04 -4.16
N ALA A 622 -19.91 -34.45 -3.36
CA ALA A 622 -18.53 -34.90 -3.20
C ALA A 622 -18.43 -36.33 -2.64
N ARG A 623 -19.29 -36.68 -1.66
CA ARG A 623 -19.43 -38.03 -1.13
C ARG A 623 -19.74 -39.04 -2.22
N ARG A 624 -20.74 -38.74 -3.08
CA ARG A 624 -21.10 -39.63 -4.20
C ARG A 624 -19.93 -39.83 -5.17
N GLN A 625 -19.18 -38.77 -5.48
CA GLN A 625 -18.01 -38.86 -6.35
C GLN A 625 -16.90 -39.74 -5.75
N ILE A 626 -16.65 -39.64 -4.44
CA ILE A 626 -15.68 -40.53 -3.76
C ILE A 626 -16.16 -41.98 -3.77
N LEU A 627 -17.42 -42.23 -3.43
CA LEU A 627 -17.97 -43.59 -3.38
C LEU A 627 -17.99 -44.25 -4.75
N GLU A 628 -18.36 -43.55 -5.81
CA GLU A 628 -18.34 -44.08 -7.19
C GLU A 628 -16.94 -44.55 -7.61
N VAL A 629 -15.90 -43.78 -7.26
CA VAL A 629 -14.50 -44.16 -7.52
C VAL A 629 -14.05 -45.31 -6.61
N ALA A 630 -14.52 -45.36 -5.37
CA ALA A 630 -14.19 -46.43 -4.42
C ALA A 630 -14.84 -47.77 -4.80
N ASP A 631 -16.12 -47.78 -5.17
CA ASP A 631 -16.89 -48.98 -5.54
C ASP A 631 -16.37 -49.66 -6.82
N SER A 632 -15.74 -48.88 -7.71
CA SER A 632 -15.11 -49.40 -8.93
C SER A 632 -13.85 -50.25 -8.68
N ARG A 633 -13.43 -50.43 -7.42
CA ARG A 633 -12.23 -51.17 -7.01
C ARG A 633 -12.64 -52.43 -6.21
N PRO A 634 -12.16 -53.65 -6.54
CA PRO A 634 -12.55 -54.87 -5.84
C PRO A 634 -12.08 -54.84 -4.37
N GLY A 635 -12.93 -55.24 -3.40
CA GLY A 635 -12.67 -55.03 -1.97
C GLY A 635 -12.87 -56.26 -1.06
N ALA A 636 -12.06 -56.31 0.02
CA ALA A 636 -12.35 -57.06 1.26
C ALA A 636 -11.51 -56.55 2.47
N ARG A 637 -12.11 -55.83 3.42
CA ARG A 637 -12.37 -56.22 4.84
C ARG A 637 -12.78 -55.02 5.71
N ASP A 638 -13.72 -55.30 6.60
CA ASP A 638 -14.23 -54.46 7.69
C ASP A 638 -13.15 -54.12 8.73
N GLY A 639 -12.90 -52.83 8.93
CA GLY A 639 -12.04 -52.28 9.97
C GLY A 639 -12.15 -50.76 10.03
N ASP A 640 -12.13 -50.19 11.24
CA ASP A 640 -12.27 -48.75 11.45
C ASP A 640 -10.96 -48.02 11.06
N VAL A 641 -10.85 -47.60 9.80
CA VAL A 641 -9.66 -46.92 9.26
C VAL A 641 -9.69 -45.43 9.63
N PRO A 642 -8.64 -44.89 10.28
CA PRO A 642 -8.57 -43.45 10.54
C PRO A 642 -8.58 -42.62 9.25
N ALA A 643 -9.29 -41.50 9.25
CA ALA A 643 -9.45 -40.64 8.06
C ALA A 643 -8.11 -40.21 7.42
N TRP A 644 -7.08 -39.93 8.20
CA TRP A 644 -5.75 -39.58 7.66
C TRP A 644 -5.12 -40.75 6.89
N SER A 645 -5.34 -41.98 7.33
CA SER A 645 -4.79 -43.17 6.68
C SER A 645 -5.50 -43.40 5.35
N ALA A 646 -6.83 -43.28 5.33
CA ALA A 646 -7.61 -43.31 4.08
C ALA A 646 -7.15 -42.19 3.12
N PHE A 647 -6.92 -40.98 3.62
CA PHE A 647 -6.44 -39.86 2.81
C PHE A 647 -5.09 -40.16 2.12
N PHE A 648 -4.09 -40.67 2.85
CA PHE A 648 -2.78 -40.98 2.27
C PHE A 648 -2.74 -42.28 1.46
N ARG A 649 -3.64 -43.24 1.71
CA ARG A 649 -3.79 -44.44 0.86
C ARG A 649 -4.55 -44.15 -0.44
N TRP A 650 -5.24 -43.01 -0.54
CA TRP A 650 -5.96 -42.64 -1.76
C TRP A 650 -4.96 -42.29 -2.89
N PRO A 651 -5.14 -42.82 -4.11
CA PRO A 651 -4.24 -42.55 -5.23
C PRO A 651 -4.05 -41.05 -5.48
N GLY A 652 -2.80 -40.62 -5.65
CA GLY A 652 -2.45 -39.20 -5.77
C GLY A 652 -1.98 -38.54 -4.48
N ALA A 653 -1.88 -39.26 -3.36
CA ALA A 653 -1.30 -38.74 -2.12
C ALA A 653 0.24 -38.65 -2.15
N ALA A 654 0.89 -39.42 -3.04
CA ALA A 654 2.34 -39.45 -3.16
C ALA A 654 2.92 -38.09 -3.56
N LEU A 655 4.16 -37.82 -3.15
CA LEU A 655 4.88 -36.63 -3.60
C LEU A 655 5.13 -36.71 -5.12
N PRO A 656 5.06 -35.58 -5.85
CA PRO A 656 5.38 -35.54 -7.27
C PRO A 656 6.82 -36.01 -7.55
N ASP A 657 7.03 -36.60 -8.72
CA ASP A 657 8.34 -37.11 -9.13
C ASP A 657 9.43 -36.03 -9.01
N GLY A 658 10.55 -36.40 -8.39
CA GLY A 658 11.68 -35.50 -8.16
C GLY A 658 11.52 -34.49 -7.02
N LEU A 659 10.40 -34.49 -6.28
CA LEU A 659 10.24 -33.74 -5.03
C LEU A 659 10.79 -34.55 -3.84
N SER A 660 11.76 -34.01 -3.11
CA SER A 660 12.36 -34.68 -1.95
C SER A 660 11.56 -34.47 -0.65
N ASP A 661 11.68 -35.37 0.33
CA ASP A 661 11.08 -35.19 1.66
C ASP A 661 11.53 -33.86 2.30
N SER A 662 12.78 -33.44 2.08
CA SER A 662 13.31 -32.15 2.56
C SER A 662 12.59 -30.95 1.92
N ASP A 663 12.29 -31.00 0.62
CA ASP A 663 11.51 -29.96 -0.05
C ASP A 663 10.08 -29.89 0.50
N ALA A 664 9.47 -31.04 0.76
CA ALA A 664 8.13 -31.13 1.34
C ALA A 664 8.10 -30.55 2.76
N VAL A 665 9.07 -30.90 3.60
CA VAL A 665 9.25 -30.33 4.94
C VAL A 665 9.41 -28.81 4.86
N ARG A 666 10.35 -28.32 4.03
CA ARG A 666 10.58 -26.87 3.87
C ARG A 666 9.31 -26.12 3.45
N ALA A 667 8.53 -26.69 2.53
CA ALA A 667 7.29 -26.06 2.08
C ALA A 667 6.21 -26.06 3.17
N LEU A 668 6.08 -27.14 3.97
CA LEU A 668 5.04 -27.30 5.00
C LEU A 668 5.40 -26.70 6.37
N SER A 669 6.68 -26.41 6.63
CA SER A 669 7.16 -25.85 7.90
C SER A 669 6.55 -24.49 8.22
N GLY A 670 6.31 -23.63 7.22
CA GLY A 670 5.88 -22.25 7.47
C GLY A 670 6.96 -21.43 8.19
N ARG A 671 6.59 -20.48 9.06
CA ARG A 671 7.51 -19.57 9.77
C ARG A 671 7.87 -19.98 11.22
N SER A 672 7.65 -21.24 11.62
CA SER A 672 8.08 -21.71 12.96
C SER A 672 9.62 -21.81 13.03
N GLU A 673 10.23 -21.13 14.01
CA GLU A 673 11.69 -21.07 14.25
C GLU A 673 12.33 -22.42 14.67
N GLU A 674 11.60 -23.53 14.65
CA GLU A 674 12.07 -24.84 15.14
C GLU A 674 12.72 -25.75 14.07
N ASP A 675 12.77 -25.36 12.79
CA ASP A 675 13.08 -26.31 11.69
C ASP A 675 14.39 -26.04 10.93
N VAL A 676 15.44 -25.53 11.60
CA VAL A 676 16.77 -25.40 10.98
C VAL A 676 17.84 -25.98 11.91
N ASP A 677 18.04 -27.30 11.84
CA ASP A 677 19.33 -27.98 12.07
C ASP A 677 19.19 -29.49 11.76
N GLY A 678 20.27 -30.12 11.28
CA GLY A 678 20.30 -31.39 10.54
C GLY A 678 19.91 -32.71 11.25
N GLU A 679 18.95 -32.71 12.17
CA GLU A 679 18.23 -33.91 12.62
C GLU A 679 16.86 -34.04 11.89
N PRO A 680 16.27 -35.24 11.72
CA PRO A 680 14.92 -35.35 11.15
C PRO A 680 13.92 -34.67 12.08
N THR A 681 13.48 -33.47 11.67
CA THR A 681 12.48 -32.67 12.38
C THR A 681 11.21 -33.48 12.63
N ARG A 682 10.41 -33.10 13.64
CA ARG A 682 9.16 -33.82 13.92
C ARG A 682 8.26 -33.90 12.68
N LEU A 683 8.22 -32.83 11.89
CA LEU A 683 7.55 -32.79 10.58
C LEU A 683 8.16 -33.79 9.59
N GLY A 684 9.49 -33.88 9.49
CA GLY A 684 10.17 -34.87 8.64
C GLY A 684 9.70 -36.30 8.90
N ARG A 685 9.49 -36.69 10.16
CA ARG A 685 8.93 -38.01 10.49
C ARG A 685 7.48 -38.20 10.05
N HIS A 686 6.66 -37.14 10.10
CA HIS A 686 5.28 -37.20 9.61
C HIS A 686 5.25 -37.32 8.07
N VAL A 687 6.10 -36.57 7.37
CA VAL A 687 6.25 -36.65 5.91
C VAL A 687 6.72 -38.05 5.49
N ALA A 688 7.70 -38.62 6.19
CA ALA A 688 8.17 -39.99 5.93
C ALA A 688 7.03 -41.03 6.06
N LEU A 689 6.25 -40.97 7.15
CA LEU A 689 5.11 -41.88 7.35
C LEU A 689 4.02 -41.68 6.30
N ALA A 690 3.74 -40.44 5.89
CA ALA A 690 2.79 -40.16 4.81
C ALA A 690 3.25 -40.78 3.49
N ARG A 691 4.54 -40.64 3.15
CA ARG A 691 5.13 -41.23 1.94
C ARG A 691 5.09 -42.76 1.98
N GLU A 692 5.44 -43.37 3.11
CA GLU A 692 5.33 -44.82 3.31
C GLU A 692 3.89 -45.31 3.17
N THR A 693 2.93 -44.57 3.73
CA THR A 693 1.50 -44.89 3.63
C THR A 693 0.99 -44.78 2.19
N ALA A 694 1.44 -43.78 1.44
CA ALA A 694 1.07 -43.57 0.04
C ALA A 694 1.72 -44.57 -0.92
N ALA A 695 2.88 -45.12 -0.56
CA ALA A 695 3.60 -46.11 -1.35
C ALA A 695 3.18 -47.57 -1.07
N GLY A 696 2.41 -47.82 -0.01
CA GLY A 696 1.97 -49.16 0.36
C GLY A 696 1.06 -49.81 -0.69
N ASP A 697 1.22 -51.12 -0.89
CA ASP A 697 0.38 -51.92 -1.81
C ASP A 697 -1.05 -52.14 -1.30
N GLU A 698 -1.32 -51.89 0.00
CA GLU A 698 -2.66 -51.86 0.58
C GLU A 698 -3.44 -50.61 0.12
N ARG A 699 -3.88 -50.62 -1.14
CA ARG A 699 -4.84 -49.63 -1.66
C ARG A 699 -6.15 -49.75 -0.89
N ILE A 700 -6.96 -48.69 -0.88
CA ILE A 700 -8.26 -48.72 -0.18
C ILE A 700 -9.16 -49.75 -0.85
N ASP A 701 -9.18 -50.94 -0.28
CA ASP A 701 -10.00 -52.08 -0.69
C ASP A 701 -11.27 -52.09 0.17
N GLY A 702 -12.25 -51.26 -0.18
CA GLY A 702 -13.60 -51.25 0.44
C GLY A 702 -13.59 -51.07 1.97
N GLY A 703 -13.55 -49.82 2.45
CA GLY A 703 -13.54 -49.52 3.88
C GLY A 703 -13.56 -48.03 4.23
N VAL A 704 -14.07 -47.16 3.33
CA VAL A 704 -14.18 -45.72 3.61
C VAL A 704 -15.44 -45.37 4.40
N ASP A 705 -16.43 -46.26 4.51
CA ASP A 705 -17.73 -45.94 5.11
C ASP A 705 -17.63 -45.42 6.56
N GLY A 706 -16.66 -45.91 7.35
CA GLY A 706 -16.41 -45.42 8.71
C GLY A 706 -15.79 -44.01 8.79
N CYS A 707 -15.09 -43.57 7.74
CA CYS A 707 -14.36 -42.29 7.72
C CYS A 707 -14.73 -41.36 6.55
N ILE A 708 -15.73 -41.71 5.73
CA ILE A 708 -16.07 -41.03 4.48
C ILE A 708 -16.44 -39.57 4.70
N GLY A 709 -17.12 -39.23 5.81
CA GLY A 709 -17.45 -37.84 6.13
C GLY A 709 -16.21 -37.00 6.35
N ASP A 710 -15.25 -37.52 7.13
CA ASP A 710 -13.97 -36.86 7.35
C ASP A 710 -13.12 -36.79 6.08
N LEU A 711 -13.14 -37.83 5.23
CA LEU A 711 -12.43 -37.86 3.96
C LEU A 711 -12.99 -36.83 2.96
N VAL A 712 -14.32 -36.71 2.85
CA VAL A 712 -15.00 -35.66 2.07
C VAL A 712 -14.61 -34.28 2.60
N ALA A 713 -14.65 -34.08 3.92
CA ALA A 713 -14.28 -32.80 4.52
C ALA A 713 -12.80 -32.45 4.26
N LEU A 714 -11.87 -33.41 4.37
CA LEU A 714 -10.46 -33.21 4.01
C LEU A 714 -10.28 -32.90 2.51
N ALA A 715 -10.96 -33.64 1.62
CA ALA A 715 -10.90 -33.45 0.17
C ALA A 715 -11.45 -32.07 -0.27
N MET A 716 -12.58 -31.66 0.32
CA MET A 716 -13.31 -30.47 -0.08
C MET A 716 -12.86 -29.20 0.67
N HIS A 717 -12.54 -29.30 1.96
CA HIS A 717 -12.31 -28.15 2.85
C HIS A 717 -10.91 -28.11 3.47
N GLY A 718 -10.08 -29.15 3.27
CA GLY A 718 -8.71 -29.19 3.73
C GLY A 718 -7.87 -28.03 3.15
N PRO A 719 -7.24 -27.18 4.00
CA PRO A 719 -6.35 -26.09 3.57
C PRO A 719 -5.33 -26.46 2.48
N GLY A 720 -4.75 -27.66 2.52
CA GLY A 720 -3.82 -28.13 1.48
C GLY A 720 -4.49 -28.27 0.11
N ASN A 721 -5.67 -28.87 0.07
CA ASN A 721 -6.47 -29.04 -1.16
C ASN A 721 -7.07 -27.72 -1.65
N VAL A 722 -7.48 -26.86 -0.72
CA VAL A 722 -7.98 -25.53 -1.02
C VAL A 722 -6.90 -24.67 -1.68
N ALA A 723 -5.67 -24.67 -1.13
CA ALA A 723 -4.52 -23.99 -1.72
C ALA A 723 -4.14 -24.58 -3.09
N TRP A 724 -4.14 -25.92 -3.22
CA TRP A 724 -3.86 -26.60 -4.49
C TRP A 724 -4.81 -26.18 -5.61
N ARG A 725 -6.12 -26.15 -5.34
CA ARG A 725 -7.13 -25.71 -6.32
C ARG A 725 -6.99 -24.23 -6.63
N ALA A 726 -6.92 -23.37 -5.62
CA ALA A 726 -6.89 -21.92 -5.80
C ALA A 726 -5.68 -21.45 -6.62
N LEU A 727 -4.48 -21.98 -6.35
CA LEU A 727 -3.28 -21.69 -7.16
C LEU A 727 -3.39 -22.26 -8.57
N GLY A 728 -3.99 -23.45 -8.72
CA GLY A 728 -4.22 -24.04 -10.04
C GLY A 728 -5.15 -23.25 -10.94
N ARG A 729 -6.10 -22.49 -10.37
CA ARG A 729 -7.00 -21.62 -11.14
C ARG A 729 -6.28 -20.47 -11.82
N LEU A 730 -5.10 -20.08 -11.31
CA LEU A 730 -4.29 -19.02 -11.91
C LEU A 730 -3.47 -19.50 -13.12
N VAL A 731 -3.34 -20.81 -13.30
CA VAL A 731 -2.46 -21.40 -14.31
C VAL A 731 -3.20 -21.53 -15.63
N GLY A 732 -2.74 -20.79 -16.63
CA GLY A 732 -3.22 -20.84 -18.01
C GLY A 732 -2.46 -21.87 -18.86
N PRO A 733 -2.96 -22.19 -20.07
CA PRO A 733 -2.34 -23.18 -20.96
C PRO A 733 -0.91 -22.83 -21.43
N SER A 734 -0.56 -21.54 -21.41
CA SER A 734 0.76 -21.04 -21.84
C SER A 734 1.77 -20.91 -20.70
N ASP A 735 1.36 -21.16 -19.45
CA ASP A 735 2.24 -21.07 -18.29
C ASP A 735 3.15 -22.30 -18.18
N MET A 736 4.36 -22.10 -17.68
CA MET A 736 5.40 -23.11 -17.53
C MET A 736 5.45 -23.65 -16.10
N ILE A 737 4.36 -24.25 -15.65
CA ILE A 737 4.24 -24.79 -14.28
C ILE A 737 4.38 -26.31 -14.27
N THR A 738 5.32 -26.81 -13.49
CA THR A 738 5.46 -28.23 -13.21
C THR A 738 4.54 -28.67 -12.06
N GLU A 739 4.20 -29.95 -12.01
CA GLU A 739 3.45 -30.51 -10.88
C GLU A 739 4.18 -30.30 -9.55
N ARG A 740 5.51 -30.43 -9.56
CA ARG A 740 6.39 -30.16 -8.42
C ARG A 740 6.30 -28.71 -7.96
N GLY A 741 6.36 -27.75 -8.88
CA GLY A 741 6.26 -26.32 -8.60
C GLY A 741 4.92 -25.95 -7.97
N ARG A 742 3.82 -26.46 -8.56
CA ARG A 742 2.47 -26.26 -8.02
C ARG A 742 2.31 -26.87 -6.63
N TRP A 743 2.82 -28.08 -6.41
CA TRP A 743 2.74 -28.73 -5.09
C TRP A 743 3.50 -27.94 -4.04
N ARG A 744 4.73 -27.50 -4.34
CA ARG A 744 5.53 -26.64 -3.45
C ARG A 744 4.78 -25.35 -3.09
N ALA A 745 4.24 -24.66 -4.09
CA ALA A 745 3.46 -23.44 -3.86
C ALA A 745 2.23 -23.69 -2.97
N ALA A 746 1.46 -24.75 -3.25
CA ALA A 746 0.30 -25.12 -2.44
C ALA A 746 0.65 -25.48 -1.00
N ALA A 747 1.72 -26.26 -0.80
CA ALA A 747 2.23 -26.61 0.52
C ALA A 747 2.72 -25.37 1.31
N THR A 748 3.40 -24.42 0.66
CA THR A 748 3.82 -23.15 1.27
C THR A 748 2.64 -22.30 1.73
N LEU A 749 1.61 -22.12 0.87
CA LEU A 749 0.40 -21.39 1.26
C LEU A 749 -0.35 -22.10 2.40
N SER A 750 -0.43 -23.42 2.33
CA SER A 750 -1.03 -24.28 3.35
C SER A 750 -0.29 -24.18 4.70
N GLY A 751 1.04 -24.11 4.70
CA GLY A 751 1.83 -23.83 5.91
C GLY A 751 1.54 -22.45 6.51
N GLY A 752 1.25 -21.45 5.68
CA GLY A 752 0.73 -20.15 6.12
C GLY A 752 -0.64 -20.29 6.81
N LEU A 753 -1.56 -21.06 6.25
CA LEU A 753 -2.88 -21.33 6.86
C LEU A 753 -2.74 -22.09 8.19
N ARG A 754 -1.81 -23.05 8.29
CA ARG A 754 -1.46 -23.70 9.56
C ARG A 754 -1.01 -22.67 10.59
N SER A 755 -0.16 -21.73 10.18
CA SER A 755 0.30 -20.64 11.05
C SER A 755 -0.87 -19.76 11.53
N LEU A 756 -1.89 -19.51 10.70
CA LEU A 756 -3.12 -18.82 11.10
C LEU A 756 -3.91 -19.61 12.15
N PHE A 757 -4.16 -20.90 11.92
CA PHE A 757 -4.96 -21.74 12.82
C PHE A 757 -4.22 -22.13 14.12
N ASN A 758 -2.89 -22.04 14.15
CA ASN A 758 -2.09 -22.24 15.37
C ASN A 758 -1.98 -20.99 16.26
N ARG A 759 -2.51 -19.83 15.84
CA ARG A 759 -2.51 -18.62 16.68
C ARG A 759 -3.37 -18.82 17.92
N LEU A 760 -2.98 -18.18 19.02
CA LEU A 760 -3.76 -18.16 20.26
C LEU A 760 -5.21 -17.70 20.01
N GLU A 761 -5.37 -16.61 19.26
CA GLU A 761 -6.67 -16.01 18.97
C GLU A 761 -7.57 -16.95 18.17
N SER A 762 -7.00 -17.68 17.20
CA SER A 762 -7.71 -18.68 16.39
C SER A 762 -8.13 -19.89 17.23
N THR A 763 -7.24 -20.40 18.08
CA THR A 763 -7.54 -21.51 18.98
C THR A 763 -8.68 -21.15 19.94
N LEU A 764 -8.59 -19.98 20.60
CA LEU A 764 -9.63 -19.51 21.50
C LEU A 764 -10.97 -19.28 20.78
N LEU A 765 -10.93 -18.78 19.54
CA LEU A 765 -12.11 -18.58 18.72
C LEU A 765 -12.78 -19.92 18.38
N LEU A 766 -12.04 -20.89 17.85
CA LEU A 766 -12.62 -22.17 17.44
C LEU A 766 -13.12 -22.96 18.65
N ASP A 767 -12.42 -22.90 19.78
CA ASP A 767 -12.90 -23.44 21.05
C ASP A 767 -14.20 -22.71 21.48
N HIS A 768 -14.35 -21.40 21.21
CA HIS A 768 -15.54 -20.62 21.61
C HIS A 768 -16.75 -20.95 20.75
N LEU A 769 -16.53 -21.22 19.45
CA LEU A 769 -17.59 -21.60 18.53
C LEU A 769 -18.07 -23.04 18.72
N ASP A 770 -17.29 -23.87 19.43
CA ASP A 770 -17.61 -25.26 19.77
C ASP A 770 -18.10 -26.09 18.56
N LEU A 771 -17.40 -25.93 17.43
CA LEU A 771 -17.83 -26.53 16.15
C LEU A 771 -17.66 -28.05 16.12
N ASP A 772 -16.63 -28.55 16.80
CA ASP A 772 -16.33 -29.98 16.97
C ASP A 772 -15.39 -30.16 18.18
N PRO A 773 -15.55 -31.22 19.00
CA PRO A 773 -14.65 -31.49 20.12
C PRO A 773 -13.21 -31.78 19.70
N VAL A 774 -12.97 -32.14 18.43
CA VAL A 774 -11.64 -32.41 17.88
C VAL A 774 -11.19 -31.23 17.01
N TYR A 775 -10.11 -30.57 17.42
CA TYR A 775 -9.69 -29.29 16.82
C TYR A 775 -9.49 -29.33 15.30
N TRP A 776 -8.88 -30.38 14.73
CA TRP A 776 -8.68 -30.45 13.27
C TRP A 776 -10.00 -30.56 12.49
N ARG A 777 -11.04 -31.18 13.07
CA ARG A 777 -12.39 -31.19 12.50
C ARG A 777 -13.08 -29.85 12.66
N ALA A 778 -12.88 -29.16 13.79
CA ALA A 778 -13.37 -27.79 13.99
C ALA A 778 -12.79 -26.84 12.92
N VAL A 779 -11.51 -26.99 12.56
CA VAL A 779 -10.89 -26.25 11.45
C VAL A 779 -11.59 -26.54 10.12
N LEU A 780 -11.85 -27.81 9.78
CA LEU A 780 -12.55 -28.17 8.54
C LEU A 780 -13.96 -27.58 8.48
N ARG A 781 -14.73 -27.69 9.57
CA ARG A 781 -16.07 -27.09 9.67
C ARG A 781 -16.03 -25.58 9.52
N TYR A 782 -15.06 -24.91 10.12
CA TYR A 782 -14.88 -23.46 9.99
C TYR A 782 -14.51 -23.06 8.54
N CYS A 783 -13.60 -23.81 7.89
CA CYS A 783 -13.27 -23.63 6.47
C CYS A 783 -14.48 -23.81 5.55
N ALA A 784 -15.35 -24.77 5.88
CA ALA A 784 -16.59 -25.04 5.14
C ALA A 784 -17.62 -23.91 5.36
N SER A 785 -17.96 -23.57 6.60
CA SER A 785 -18.89 -22.47 6.91
C SER A 785 -18.44 -21.14 6.28
N GLY A 786 -17.13 -20.87 6.28
CA GLY A 786 -16.56 -19.63 5.76
C GLY A 786 -16.22 -19.63 4.28
N GLY A 787 -16.47 -20.72 3.55
CA GLY A 787 -16.22 -20.80 2.11
C GLY A 787 -14.76 -20.53 1.73
N LEU A 788 -13.79 -21.05 2.50
CA LEU A 788 -12.35 -20.73 2.34
C LEU A 788 -11.85 -20.90 0.90
N GLN A 789 -12.42 -21.86 0.15
CA GLN A 789 -12.11 -22.04 -1.27
C GLN A 789 -12.35 -20.77 -2.09
N ALA A 790 -13.54 -20.19 -2.02
CA ALA A 790 -13.89 -19.00 -2.78
C ALA A 790 -13.11 -17.76 -2.29
N VAL A 791 -12.77 -17.71 -0.99
CA VAL A 791 -11.94 -16.65 -0.40
C VAL A 791 -10.53 -16.64 -1.01
N LEU A 792 -9.90 -17.82 -1.14
CA LEU A 792 -8.56 -17.90 -1.75
C LEU A 792 -8.62 -17.71 -3.27
N ASP A 793 -9.67 -18.19 -3.94
CA ASP A 793 -9.85 -17.95 -5.40
C ASP A 793 -9.88 -16.46 -5.69
N GLU A 794 -10.65 -15.71 -4.89
CA GLU A 794 -10.73 -14.25 -4.98
C GLU A 794 -9.41 -13.57 -4.61
N TYR A 795 -8.80 -13.93 -3.48
CA TYR A 795 -7.59 -13.27 -3.01
C TYR A 795 -6.41 -13.49 -3.96
N LEU A 796 -6.21 -14.73 -4.43
CA LEU A 796 -5.08 -15.08 -5.29
C LEU A 796 -5.23 -14.48 -6.70
N HIS A 797 -6.46 -14.35 -7.22
CA HIS A 797 -6.74 -13.62 -8.46
C HIS A 797 -6.18 -12.18 -8.40
N HIS A 798 -6.45 -11.46 -7.31
CA HIS A 798 -5.95 -10.09 -7.14
C HIS A 798 -4.46 -10.01 -6.87
N LEU A 799 -3.94 -10.94 -6.06
CA LEU A 799 -2.51 -10.99 -5.78
C LEU A 799 -1.73 -11.20 -7.08
N ARG A 800 -2.20 -12.09 -7.96
CA ARG A 800 -1.64 -12.31 -9.29
C ARG A 800 -1.73 -11.05 -10.16
N ALA A 801 -2.91 -10.43 -10.28
CA ALA A 801 -3.09 -9.21 -11.07
C ALA A 801 -2.16 -8.06 -10.61
N SER A 802 -1.80 -8.03 -9.32
CA SER A 802 -0.90 -7.01 -8.76
C SER A 802 0.59 -7.26 -9.01
N SER A 803 0.98 -8.53 -9.21
CA SER A 803 2.37 -8.98 -9.39
C SER A 803 2.84 -8.92 -10.85
N GLY A 804 1.93 -8.68 -11.80
CA GLY A 804 2.21 -8.52 -13.23
C GLY A 804 1.54 -9.58 -14.12
N GLU A 805 1.49 -9.30 -15.43
CA GLU A 805 0.79 -10.13 -16.44
C GLU A 805 1.70 -11.13 -17.18
N GLY A 806 3.00 -11.21 -16.85
CA GLY A 806 3.93 -12.15 -17.51
C GLY A 806 3.60 -13.61 -17.17
N LEU A 807 3.88 -14.54 -18.09
CA LEU A 807 3.62 -15.99 -17.91
C LEU A 807 4.11 -16.50 -16.55
N LEU A 808 3.34 -17.40 -15.94
CA LEU A 808 3.73 -18.06 -14.69
C LEU A 808 4.73 -19.18 -14.98
N ASP A 809 5.70 -19.27 -14.09
CA ASP A 809 6.63 -20.38 -13.92
C ASP A 809 6.65 -20.81 -12.44
N ASP A 810 7.36 -21.90 -12.13
CA ASP A 810 7.36 -22.48 -10.78
C ASP A 810 7.73 -21.47 -9.69
N GLU A 811 8.70 -20.59 -9.97
CA GLU A 811 9.20 -19.60 -9.01
C GLU A 811 8.22 -18.42 -8.84
N SER A 812 7.62 -17.92 -9.92
CA SER A 812 6.61 -16.85 -9.82
C SER A 812 5.32 -17.33 -9.16
N LEU A 813 4.88 -18.58 -9.39
CA LEU A 813 3.75 -19.17 -8.67
C LEU A 813 4.07 -19.36 -7.18
N LEU A 814 5.28 -19.81 -6.85
CA LEU A 814 5.76 -19.90 -5.47
C LEU A 814 5.83 -18.51 -4.82
N GLY A 815 6.21 -17.48 -5.57
CA GLY A 815 6.19 -16.09 -5.11
C GLY A 815 4.80 -15.61 -4.72
N VAL A 816 3.77 -15.94 -5.52
CA VAL A 816 2.36 -15.66 -5.19
C VAL A 816 1.95 -16.38 -3.91
N ALA A 817 2.26 -17.68 -3.79
CA ALA A 817 1.94 -18.46 -2.59
C ALA A 817 2.66 -17.93 -1.34
N THR A 818 3.92 -17.53 -1.46
CA THR A 818 4.73 -16.99 -0.37
C THR A 818 4.16 -15.67 0.11
N ALA A 819 3.82 -14.74 -0.79
CA ALA A 819 3.21 -13.46 -0.44
C ALA A 819 1.87 -13.63 0.31
N ALA A 820 1.05 -14.61 -0.09
CA ALA A 820 -0.17 -14.95 0.64
C ALA A 820 0.12 -15.58 2.03
N ALA A 821 1.11 -16.47 2.11
CA ALA A 821 1.54 -17.10 3.37
C ALA A 821 2.13 -16.10 4.39
N GLU A 822 2.81 -15.06 3.92
CA GLU A 822 3.40 -14.01 4.76
C GLU A 822 2.32 -13.23 5.53
N VAL A 823 1.23 -12.86 4.86
CA VAL A 823 0.11 -12.18 5.49
C VAL A 823 -0.56 -13.06 6.56
N LEU A 824 -0.72 -14.35 6.26
CA LEU A 824 -1.21 -15.36 7.19
C LEU A 824 -0.29 -15.61 8.39
N SER A 825 0.94 -15.09 8.35
CA SER A 825 1.96 -15.23 9.39
C SER A 825 2.30 -13.90 10.08
N LEU A 826 1.52 -12.84 9.84
CA LEU A 826 1.75 -11.53 10.45
C LEU A 826 1.82 -11.63 11.98
N ARG A 827 2.86 -11.07 12.59
CA ARG A 827 2.99 -10.98 14.06
C ARG A 827 2.09 -9.86 14.61
N PRO A 828 1.54 -9.98 15.83
CA PRO A 828 0.72 -8.91 16.40
C PRO A 828 1.59 -7.68 16.67
N SER A 829 1.01 -6.47 16.61
CA SER A 829 1.67 -5.24 17.08
C SER A 829 1.46 -5.08 18.58
N THR A 830 2.44 -4.49 19.26
CA THR A 830 2.31 -4.13 20.68
C THR A 830 2.40 -2.63 20.82
N TYR A 831 1.27 -1.99 21.10
CA TYR A 831 1.20 -0.57 21.37
C TYR A 831 1.41 -0.29 22.85
N GLN A 832 1.92 0.90 23.16
CA GLN A 832 2.20 1.34 24.51
C GLN A 832 1.33 2.56 24.83
N ALA A 833 0.69 2.52 25.99
CA ALA A 833 0.03 3.68 26.58
C ALA A 833 0.77 4.06 27.87
N PHE A 834 0.88 5.37 28.13
CA PHE A 834 1.47 5.90 29.35
C PHE A 834 0.55 5.62 30.54
N ASP A 835 1.13 5.21 31.66
CA ASP A 835 0.44 5.05 32.95
C ASP A 835 0.90 6.15 33.91
N PRO A 836 0.09 7.19 34.19
CA PRO A 836 0.44 8.21 35.17
C PRO A 836 0.63 7.64 36.59
N GLY A 837 -0.03 6.53 36.94
CA GLY A 837 0.12 5.90 38.25
C GLY A 837 1.37 5.03 38.38
N ASN A 838 2.01 4.67 37.25
CA ASN A 838 3.27 3.94 37.21
C ASN A 838 4.09 4.39 35.99
N PRO A 839 4.73 5.58 36.05
CA PRO A 839 5.35 6.23 34.89
C PRO A 839 6.50 5.43 34.26
N GLU A 840 7.10 4.50 35.02
CA GLU A 840 8.21 3.66 34.56
C GLU A 840 7.73 2.40 33.81
N THR A 841 6.45 2.02 33.95
CA THR A 841 5.90 0.81 33.31
C THR A 841 4.72 1.16 32.41
N PRO A 842 4.89 1.18 31.07
CA PRO A 842 3.80 1.47 30.17
C PRO A 842 2.77 0.33 30.11
N ILE A 843 1.52 0.68 29.83
CA ILE A 843 0.43 -0.26 29.56
C ILE A 843 0.63 -0.83 28.16
N ARG A 844 0.78 -2.15 28.07
CA ARG A 844 0.99 -2.85 26.79
C ARG A 844 -0.33 -3.34 26.22
N LEU A 845 -0.62 -2.96 24.99
CA LEU A 845 -1.81 -3.32 24.25
C LEU A 845 -1.39 -4.17 23.04
N LEU A 846 -1.66 -5.47 23.12
CA LEU A 846 -1.47 -6.35 21.97
C LEU A 846 -2.57 -6.02 20.93
N SER A 847 -2.23 -6.05 19.65
CA SER A 847 -3.14 -5.60 18.60
C SER A 847 -2.99 -6.40 17.32
N ARG A 848 -4.13 -6.82 16.77
CA ARG A 848 -4.21 -7.61 15.54
C ARG A 848 -5.52 -7.38 14.80
N PHE A 849 -6.64 -7.34 15.51
CA PHE A 849 -7.96 -7.07 14.92
C PHE A 849 -8.02 -5.66 14.32
N ALA A 850 -7.50 -4.69 15.07
CA ALA A 850 -7.33 -3.31 14.63
C ALA A 850 -5.85 -2.93 14.70
N LEU A 851 -5.32 -2.29 13.66
CA LEU A 851 -3.91 -1.86 13.60
C LEU A 851 -3.80 -0.38 13.24
N ARG A 852 -2.70 0.24 13.67
CA ARG A 852 -2.27 1.57 13.26
C ARG A 852 -1.43 1.48 11.99
N TYR A 853 -1.67 2.39 11.05
CA TYR A 853 -0.80 2.65 9.90
C TYR A 853 -0.19 4.06 10.00
N GLY A 854 1.14 4.15 10.03
CA GLY A 854 1.89 5.39 10.26
C GLY A 854 2.63 5.42 11.62
N GLY A 855 3.73 6.15 11.70
CA GLY A 855 4.63 6.25 12.88
C GLY A 855 5.90 7.07 12.57
N ARG A 856 6.78 7.32 13.56
CA ARG A 856 8.08 7.99 13.29
C ARG A 856 8.97 7.05 12.47
N ARG A 857 9.73 7.61 11.52
CA ARG A 857 10.53 6.87 10.51
C ARG A 857 11.64 5.99 11.10
N ASP A 858 12.03 6.21 12.36
CA ASP A 858 13.10 5.45 13.03
C ASP A 858 12.58 4.39 14.02
N ASP A 859 11.26 4.17 14.10
CA ASP A 859 10.66 3.16 14.99
C ASP A 859 10.56 1.79 14.30
N ALA A 860 10.70 0.71 15.07
CA ALA A 860 10.51 -0.67 14.58
C ALA A 860 9.13 -0.90 13.93
N GLU A 861 8.08 -0.18 14.36
CA GLU A 861 6.75 -0.23 13.74
C GLU A 861 6.69 0.50 12.39
N GLY A 862 7.56 1.49 12.15
CA GLY A 862 7.69 2.16 10.85
C GLY A 862 8.12 1.18 9.76
N ALA A 863 9.07 0.29 10.07
CA ALA A 863 9.54 -0.76 9.16
C ALA A 863 8.48 -1.81 8.80
N ARG A 864 7.41 -1.93 9.60
CA ARG A 864 6.34 -2.94 9.43
C ARG A 864 5.15 -2.45 8.60
N GLN A 865 5.14 -1.18 8.17
CA GLN A 865 4.04 -0.62 7.38
C GLN A 865 3.69 -1.41 6.12
N PRO A 866 4.67 -1.92 5.32
CA PRO A 866 4.35 -2.75 4.16
C PRO A 866 3.59 -4.03 4.54
N GLU A 867 4.00 -4.71 5.62
CA GLU A 867 3.33 -5.93 6.11
C GLU A 867 1.90 -5.63 6.56
N VAL A 868 1.70 -4.54 7.31
CA VAL A 868 0.37 -4.12 7.81
C VAL A 868 -0.56 -3.78 6.64
N ARG A 869 -0.05 -3.08 5.62
CA ARG A 869 -0.83 -2.76 4.40
C ARG A 869 -1.23 -4.02 3.66
N ASN A 870 -0.28 -4.92 3.41
CA ASN A 870 -0.55 -6.17 2.69
C ASN A 870 -1.57 -7.03 3.44
N ALA A 871 -1.49 -7.06 4.79
CA ALA A 871 -2.46 -7.72 5.62
C ALA A 871 -3.86 -7.09 5.55
N PHE A 872 -3.95 -5.76 5.58
CA PHE A 872 -5.23 -5.07 5.41
C PHE A 872 -5.86 -5.31 4.03
N ASN A 873 -5.05 -5.40 2.97
CA ASN A 873 -5.49 -5.76 1.61
C ASN A 873 -5.69 -7.28 1.40
N SER A 874 -5.61 -8.10 2.44
CA SER A 874 -6.00 -9.52 2.40
C SER A 874 -7.40 -9.71 3.00
N PRO A 875 -8.05 -10.88 2.86
CA PRO A 875 -9.30 -11.14 3.54
C PRO A 875 -9.14 -11.30 5.07
N PHE A 876 -7.93 -11.49 5.57
CA PHE A 876 -7.65 -11.77 6.99
C PHE A 876 -7.48 -10.49 7.84
N TRP A 877 -7.34 -10.62 9.16
CA TRP A 877 -7.07 -9.48 10.05
C TRP A 877 -5.81 -8.70 9.63
N PRO A 878 -5.78 -7.36 9.78
CA PRO A 878 -6.76 -6.52 10.52
C PRO A 878 -8.03 -6.18 9.72
N PHE A 879 -9.14 -5.97 10.44
CA PHE A 879 -10.42 -5.49 9.88
C PHE A 879 -10.64 -3.99 10.05
N VAL A 880 -9.93 -3.37 10.99
CA VAL A 880 -9.90 -1.92 11.18
C VAL A 880 -8.46 -1.44 11.03
N LEU A 881 -8.23 -0.50 10.13
CA LEU A 881 -6.93 0.16 9.99
C LEU A 881 -7.10 1.64 10.30
N ALA A 882 -6.41 2.13 11.34
CA ALA A 882 -6.45 3.52 11.74
C ALA A 882 -5.18 4.25 11.31
N THR A 883 -5.31 5.41 10.68
CA THR A 883 -4.18 6.18 10.15
C THR A 883 -4.42 7.68 10.25
N THR A 884 -3.35 8.45 10.03
CA THR A 884 -3.37 9.91 9.89
C THR A 884 -3.14 10.31 8.43
N SER A 885 -2.55 11.48 8.18
CA SER A 885 -2.05 11.88 6.86
C SER A 885 -1.05 10.92 6.24
N ALA A 886 -0.38 10.08 7.05
CA ALA A 886 0.52 9.05 6.57
C ALA A 886 -0.13 8.07 5.58
N GLY A 887 -1.43 7.75 5.75
CA GLY A 887 -2.17 6.87 4.85
C GLY A 887 -3.03 7.60 3.80
N GLN A 888 -3.02 8.95 3.78
CA GLN A 888 -3.93 9.73 2.93
C GLN A 888 -3.51 9.74 1.45
N GLU A 889 -2.22 9.55 1.15
CA GLU A 889 -1.72 9.53 -0.23
C GLU A 889 -0.74 8.37 -0.49
N GLY A 890 -0.51 8.07 -1.77
CA GLY A 890 0.51 7.12 -2.24
C GLY A 890 0.26 5.63 -1.98
N ILE A 891 -0.83 5.28 -1.28
CA ILE A 891 -1.08 3.91 -0.82
C ILE A 891 -2.51 3.47 -1.19
N ASP A 892 -2.65 2.18 -1.50
CA ASP A 892 -3.90 1.51 -1.88
C ASP A 892 -4.42 0.62 -0.73
N PHE A 893 -5.72 0.70 -0.42
CA PHE A 893 -6.37 -0.05 0.67
C PHE A 893 -7.70 -0.70 0.25
N HIS A 894 -7.90 -0.99 -1.04
CA HIS A 894 -9.21 -1.21 -1.66
C HIS A 894 -9.63 -2.67 -1.83
N TRP A 895 -8.74 -3.65 -1.65
CA TRP A 895 -9.05 -5.04 -2.02
C TRP A 895 -10.21 -5.58 -1.19
N TRP A 896 -10.14 -5.47 0.13
CA TRP A 896 -11.18 -5.95 1.05
C TRP A 896 -11.84 -4.82 1.85
N CYS A 897 -11.68 -3.58 1.41
CA CYS A 897 -12.26 -2.39 2.03
C CYS A 897 -12.97 -1.53 0.99
N SER A 898 -14.17 -1.10 1.33
CA SER A 898 -14.96 -0.10 0.62
C SER A 898 -15.53 0.96 1.58
N ALA A 899 -15.07 1.00 2.83
CA ALA A 899 -15.60 1.91 3.85
C ALA A 899 -14.51 2.77 4.50
N VAL A 900 -14.70 4.08 4.42
CA VAL A 900 -13.82 5.08 5.03
C VAL A 900 -14.51 5.75 6.20
N VAL A 901 -13.85 5.72 7.36
CA VAL A 901 -14.30 6.37 8.59
C VAL A 901 -13.53 7.69 8.74
N HIS A 902 -14.23 8.80 8.52
CA HIS A 902 -13.71 10.13 8.80
C HIS A 902 -13.88 10.41 10.29
N TRP A 903 -12.86 10.04 11.07
CA TRP A 903 -12.90 10.14 12.53
C TRP A 903 -13.09 11.59 12.98
N ASN A 904 -12.42 12.52 12.30
CA ASN A 904 -12.65 13.95 12.38
C ASN A 904 -13.22 14.44 11.05
N THR A 905 -14.09 15.45 11.10
CA THR A 905 -14.48 16.20 9.91
C THR A 905 -13.21 16.77 9.27
N PRO A 906 -12.91 16.42 8.00
CA PRO A 906 -11.75 16.94 7.29
C PRO A 906 -11.70 18.46 7.27
N ALA A 907 -10.53 19.02 6.98
CA ALA A 907 -10.36 20.45 6.85
C ALA A 907 -10.83 20.98 5.49
N ASN A 908 -10.72 20.15 4.44
CA ASN A 908 -10.95 20.53 3.05
C ASN A 908 -11.85 19.48 2.35
N PRO A 909 -12.73 19.88 1.40
CA PRO A 909 -13.51 18.94 0.60
C PRO A 909 -12.67 17.88 -0.14
N VAL A 910 -11.50 18.26 -0.66
CA VAL A 910 -10.60 17.36 -1.40
C VAL A 910 -10.02 16.25 -0.52
N ASP A 911 -9.88 16.48 0.79
CA ASP A 911 -9.49 15.41 1.72
C ASP A 911 -10.52 14.27 1.71
N PHE A 912 -11.81 14.54 1.49
CA PHE A 912 -12.81 13.48 1.34
C PHE A 912 -12.49 12.61 0.13
N GLU A 913 -12.33 13.25 -1.03
CA GLU A 913 -12.04 12.56 -2.29
C GLU A 913 -10.72 11.78 -2.23
N GLN A 914 -9.67 12.34 -1.63
CA GLN A 914 -8.38 11.66 -1.49
C GLN A 914 -8.45 10.45 -0.56
N ARG A 915 -9.16 10.55 0.57
CA ARG A 915 -9.33 9.48 1.56
C ARG A 915 -10.23 8.37 0.99
N GLU A 916 -11.35 8.71 0.36
CA GLU A 916 -12.24 7.77 -0.33
C GLU A 916 -11.56 7.12 -1.53
N GLY A 917 -10.74 7.89 -2.24
CA GLY A 917 -9.87 7.42 -3.30
C GLY A 917 -8.89 6.34 -2.85
N ARG A 918 -8.71 6.05 -1.55
CA ARG A 918 -7.90 4.90 -1.08
C ARG A 918 -8.61 3.55 -1.22
N VAL A 919 -9.95 3.58 -1.22
CA VAL A 919 -10.81 2.39 -1.37
C VAL A 919 -11.51 2.37 -2.73
N HIS A 920 -11.64 3.51 -3.41
CA HIS A 920 -12.16 3.61 -4.77
C HIS A 920 -11.04 3.50 -5.82
N ARG A 921 -10.64 2.26 -6.12
CA ARG A 921 -9.50 1.91 -7.00
C ARG A 921 -9.89 0.77 -7.95
N PHE A 922 -9.00 0.49 -8.90
CA PHE A 922 -9.12 -0.64 -9.83
C PHE A 922 -9.43 -1.95 -9.10
N GLY A 923 -10.54 -2.59 -9.43
CA GLY A 923 -10.98 -3.84 -8.78
C GLY A 923 -11.34 -3.66 -7.30
N GLY A 924 -11.78 -2.48 -6.86
CA GLY A 924 -12.14 -2.20 -5.48
C GLY A 924 -13.27 -3.10 -4.95
N HIS A 925 -13.30 -3.35 -3.64
CA HIS A 925 -14.21 -4.31 -3.01
C HIS A 925 -15.69 -4.14 -3.41
N ALA A 926 -16.20 -2.90 -3.45
CA ALA A 926 -17.59 -2.63 -3.85
C ALA A 926 -17.88 -3.03 -5.31
N VAL A 927 -16.97 -2.70 -6.22
CA VAL A 927 -17.05 -3.10 -7.64
C VAL A 927 -17.12 -4.62 -7.76
N ARG A 928 -16.24 -5.34 -7.06
CA ARG A 928 -16.16 -6.80 -7.11
C ARG A 928 -17.45 -7.46 -6.66
N ARG A 929 -18.01 -6.99 -5.55
CA ARG A 929 -19.29 -7.48 -5.04
C ARG A 929 -20.43 -7.21 -6.02
N ASN A 930 -20.43 -6.07 -6.71
CA ASN A 930 -21.46 -5.75 -7.71
C ASN A 930 -21.31 -6.60 -8.99
N VAL A 931 -20.07 -6.80 -9.45
CA VAL A 931 -19.77 -7.71 -10.57
C VAL A 931 -20.21 -9.13 -10.22
N ALA A 932 -19.85 -9.62 -9.04
CA ALA A 932 -20.25 -10.95 -8.58
C ALA A 932 -21.76 -11.10 -8.45
N ALA A 933 -22.45 -10.11 -7.87
CA ALA A 933 -23.90 -10.13 -7.72
C ALA A 933 -24.64 -10.24 -9.07
N ARG A 934 -24.08 -9.64 -10.14
CA ARG A 934 -24.68 -9.67 -11.47
C ARG A 934 -24.26 -10.86 -12.32
N TYR A 935 -22.97 -11.21 -12.32
CA TYR A 935 -22.40 -12.17 -13.28
C TYR A 935 -22.01 -13.51 -12.69
N ARG A 936 -22.35 -13.82 -11.43
CA ARG A 936 -22.06 -15.13 -10.83
C ARG A 936 -22.52 -16.29 -11.72
N SER A 937 -23.77 -16.26 -12.20
CA SER A 937 -24.31 -17.39 -12.98
C SER A 937 -23.54 -17.59 -14.29
N GLU A 938 -23.29 -16.51 -15.03
CA GLU A 938 -22.52 -16.55 -16.28
C GLU A 938 -21.05 -16.96 -16.05
N ALA A 939 -20.41 -16.46 -15.00
CA ALA A 939 -19.06 -16.84 -14.62
C ALA A 939 -18.93 -18.34 -14.28
N LEU A 940 -19.95 -18.92 -13.64
CA LEU A 940 -20.00 -20.36 -13.35
C LEU A 940 -20.30 -21.21 -14.59
N GLN A 941 -21.01 -20.68 -15.59
CA GLN A 941 -21.23 -21.37 -16.87
C GLN A 941 -19.97 -21.36 -17.76
N SER A 942 -19.03 -20.46 -17.50
CA SER A 942 -17.77 -20.38 -18.23
C SER A 942 -16.85 -21.57 -17.93
N GLY A 943 -16.13 -22.04 -18.97
CA GLY A 943 -15.06 -23.04 -18.85
C GLY A 943 -13.74 -22.47 -18.31
N GLU A 944 -13.60 -21.15 -18.19
CA GLU A 944 -12.39 -20.47 -17.69
C GLU A 944 -12.04 -20.93 -16.26
N PRO A 945 -10.86 -21.54 -15.99
CA PRO A 945 -10.49 -21.99 -14.64
C PRO A 945 -10.59 -20.91 -13.56
N ASP A 946 -10.24 -19.67 -13.89
CA ASP A 946 -10.40 -18.51 -13.02
C ASP A 946 -11.81 -17.90 -13.14
N VAL A 947 -12.68 -18.24 -12.19
CA VAL A 947 -14.06 -17.72 -12.14
C VAL A 947 -14.13 -16.19 -12.07
N TRP A 948 -13.12 -15.52 -11.50
CA TRP A 948 -13.10 -14.06 -11.42
C TRP A 948 -12.74 -13.43 -12.75
N LYS A 949 -11.80 -14.03 -13.49
CA LYS A 949 -11.54 -13.64 -14.89
C LYS A 949 -12.82 -13.77 -15.72
N ALA A 950 -13.55 -14.88 -15.60
CA ALA A 950 -14.82 -15.08 -16.30
C ALA A 950 -15.87 -13.99 -15.96
N ALA A 951 -15.99 -13.62 -14.68
CA ALA A 951 -16.91 -12.59 -14.22
C ALA A 951 -16.56 -11.19 -14.75
N TYR A 952 -15.27 -10.84 -14.76
CA TYR A 952 -14.81 -9.57 -15.33
C TYR A 952 -14.93 -9.52 -16.84
N ASP A 953 -14.63 -10.61 -17.55
CA ASP A 953 -14.79 -10.72 -18.99
C ASP A 953 -16.27 -10.57 -19.39
N ALA A 954 -17.19 -11.14 -18.61
CA ALA A 954 -18.63 -10.92 -18.77
C ALA A 954 -19.02 -9.46 -18.55
N ALA A 955 -18.60 -8.87 -17.43
CA ALA A 955 -18.90 -7.49 -17.11
C ALA A 955 -18.34 -6.48 -18.15
N ARG A 956 -17.18 -6.78 -18.74
CA ARG A 956 -16.55 -5.94 -19.78
C ARG A 956 -17.33 -5.92 -21.09
N ARG A 957 -18.04 -7.01 -21.43
CA ARG A 957 -18.89 -7.04 -22.64
C ARG A 957 -20.04 -6.04 -22.57
N GLU A 958 -20.48 -5.68 -21.37
CA GLU A 958 -21.58 -4.74 -21.12
C GLU A 958 -21.12 -3.33 -20.71
N SER A 959 -19.83 -2.99 -20.87
CA SER A 959 -19.30 -1.69 -20.42
C SER A 959 -20.01 -0.46 -21.03
N GLY A 960 -20.64 -0.60 -22.21
CA GLY A 960 -21.46 0.46 -22.81
C GLY A 960 -20.74 1.82 -22.88
N PRO A 961 -21.41 2.94 -22.55
CA PRO A 961 -20.81 4.28 -22.58
C PRO A 961 -19.77 4.53 -21.48
N LEU A 962 -19.65 3.65 -20.48
CA LEU A 962 -18.61 3.74 -19.44
C LEU A 962 -17.23 3.36 -19.97
N GLY A 963 -17.15 2.71 -21.13
CA GLY A 963 -15.90 2.26 -21.73
C GLY A 963 -15.04 1.48 -20.75
N ASP A 964 -13.73 1.75 -20.75
CA ASP A 964 -12.76 1.04 -19.92
C ASP A 964 -12.82 1.38 -18.41
N PHE A 965 -13.64 2.36 -17.98
CA PHE A 965 -13.89 2.57 -16.55
C PHE A 965 -14.68 1.41 -15.94
N ALA A 966 -15.54 0.77 -16.72
CA ALA A 966 -16.26 -0.43 -16.34
C ALA A 966 -15.53 -1.69 -16.88
N PRO A 967 -15.51 -2.79 -16.12
CA PRO A 967 -16.06 -2.92 -14.76
C PRO A 967 -15.12 -2.40 -13.67
N TYR A 968 -13.85 -2.10 -13.97
CA TYR A 968 -12.80 -2.11 -12.95
C TYR A 968 -12.82 -0.93 -11.96
N TRP A 969 -13.18 0.28 -12.38
CA TRP A 969 -13.26 1.45 -11.49
C TRP A 969 -14.68 1.76 -11.06
N VAL A 970 -15.65 1.52 -11.94
CA VAL A 970 -17.04 1.87 -11.72
C VAL A 970 -17.92 0.72 -12.19
N TYR A 971 -18.71 0.17 -11.26
CA TYR A 971 -19.71 -0.84 -11.57
C TYR A 971 -20.87 -0.74 -10.57
N PRO A 972 -21.95 0.00 -10.90
CA PRO A 972 -23.07 0.23 -10.00
C PRO A 972 -23.75 -1.07 -9.54
N GLY A 973 -24.19 -1.08 -8.28
CA GLY A 973 -24.90 -2.21 -7.69
C GLY A 973 -25.18 -1.99 -6.20
N PRO A 974 -25.56 -3.04 -5.46
CA PRO A 974 -25.94 -2.93 -4.05
C PRO A 974 -24.77 -2.57 -3.14
N ALA A 975 -23.54 -2.99 -3.44
CA ALA A 975 -22.37 -2.61 -2.67
C ALA A 975 -21.91 -1.20 -3.05
N LYS A 976 -21.63 -0.38 -2.04
CA LYS A 976 -21.25 1.04 -2.17
C LYS A 976 -19.91 1.31 -1.50
N ILE A 977 -19.27 2.41 -1.90
CA ILE A 977 -18.19 3.03 -1.18
C ILE A 977 -18.81 3.84 -0.03
N GLU A 978 -18.59 3.40 1.20
CA GLU A 978 -19.22 3.95 2.38
C GLU A 978 -18.37 5.08 3.00
N ARG A 979 -18.93 6.28 3.08
CA ARG A 979 -18.40 7.41 3.85
C ARG A 979 -19.04 7.41 5.22
N HIS A 980 -18.29 7.04 6.25
CA HIS A 980 -18.75 7.05 7.64
C HIS A 980 -18.30 8.34 8.33
N VAL A 981 -19.25 9.10 8.87
CA VAL A 981 -19.01 10.36 9.61
C VAL A 981 -19.70 10.31 10.97
N MET A 982 -18.98 10.76 12.01
CA MET A 982 -19.42 10.67 13.40
C MET A 982 -19.35 12.04 14.12
N PRO A 983 -20.17 13.02 13.72
CA PRO A 983 -20.19 14.32 14.37
C PRO A 983 -20.81 14.22 15.78
N TYR A 984 -20.27 14.95 16.75
CA TYR A 984 -20.90 15.05 18.07
C TYR A 984 -22.11 15.98 18.02
N VAL A 985 -23.17 15.62 18.76
CA VAL A 985 -24.30 16.52 19.00
C VAL A 985 -23.82 17.82 19.65
N LEU A 986 -24.45 18.94 19.32
CA LEU A 986 -24.10 20.29 19.83
C LEU A 986 -22.67 20.77 19.48
N SER A 987 -21.95 20.06 18.61
CA SER A 987 -20.63 20.49 18.13
C SER A 987 -20.71 21.26 16.81
N ARG A 988 -19.63 21.98 16.47
CA ARG A 988 -19.47 22.62 15.14
C ARG A 988 -19.22 21.61 14.01
N ASP A 989 -19.14 20.31 14.31
CA ASP A 989 -18.83 19.27 13.32
C ASP A 989 -19.95 19.14 12.28
N ILE A 990 -21.21 19.27 12.70
CA ILE A 990 -22.38 19.14 11.83
C ILE A 990 -22.41 20.26 10.76
N PRO A 991 -22.46 21.56 11.13
CA PRO A 991 -22.48 22.63 10.12
C PRO A 991 -21.23 22.64 9.25
N LYS A 992 -20.07 22.25 9.81
CA LYS A 992 -18.82 22.14 9.04
C LYS A 992 -18.92 21.03 7.99
N LEU A 993 -19.44 19.86 8.35
CA LEU A 993 -19.62 18.74 7.43
C LEU A 993 -20.58 19.10 6.29
N ASP A 994 -21.73 19.71 6.62
CA ASP A 994 -22.74 20.07 5.62
C ASP A 994 -22.15 21.07 4.61
N ARG A 995 -21.44 22.11 5.09
CA ARG A 995 -20.73 23.08 4.23
C ARG A 995 -19.70 22.43 3.30
N LEU A 996 -18.86 21.55 3.83
CA LEU A 996 -17.80 20.88 3.05
C LEU A 996 -18.36 20.02 1.91
N LYS A 997 -19.56 19.45 2.09
CA LYS A 997 -20.23 18.66 1.04
C LYS A 997 -20.73 19.53 -0.10
N ASP A 998 -21.33 20.67 0.24
CA ASP A 998 -21.82 21.62 -0.76
C ASP A 998 -20.65 22.24 -1.55
N GLU A 999 -19.52 22.51 -0.88
CA GLU A 999 -18.30 22.99 -1.51
C GLU A 999 -17.68 21.95 -2.47
N LEU A 1000 -17.76 20.64 -2.16
CA LEU A 1000 -17.17 19.60 -3.00
C LEU A 1000 -17.75 19.56 -4.42
N ALA A 1001 -19.06 19.78 -4.57
CA ALA A 1001 -19.72 19.77 -5.88
C ALA A 1001 -19.31 20.95 -6.77
N LEU A 1002 -19.16 22.13 -6.16
CA LEU A 1002 -18.82 23.38 -6.85
C LEU A 1002 -17.31 23.57 -7.01
N TYR A 1003 -16.50 22.84 -6.24
CA TYR A 1003 -15.05 22.91 -6.29
C TYR A 1003 -14.48 22.66 -7.71
N ARG A 1004 -15.10 21.78 -8.50
CA ARG A 1004 -14.65 21.48 -9.87
C ARG A 1004 -14.74 22.70 -10.81
N LEU A 1005 -15.71 23.59 -10.61
CA LEU A 1005 -15.82 24.86 -11.36
C LEU A 1005 -14.73 25.86 -10.99
N ALA A 1006 -14.26 25.81 -9.74
CA ALA A 1006 -13.29 26.74 -9.21
C ALA A 1006 -11.83 26.36 -9.55
N PHE A 1007 -11.60 25.33 -10.37
CA PHE A 1007 -10.27 24.90 -10.78
C PHE A 1007 -9.42 26.06 -11.32
N GLY A 1008 -8.24 26.25 -10.75
CA GLY A 1008 -7.28 27.31 -11.13
C GLY A 1008 -7.66 28.75 -10.73
N GLN A 1009 -8.83 28.96 -10.11
CA GLN A 1009 -9.34 30.31 -9.79
C GLN A 1009 -8.71 30.89 -8.51
N PRO A 1010 -8.54 32.22 -8.39
CA PRO A 1010 -8.21 32.87 -7.13
C PRO A 1010 -9.43 32.92 -6.19
N ARG A 1011 -9.18 32.86 -4.87
CA ARG A 1011 -10.23 32.94 -3.83
C ARG A 1011 -11.42 32.02 -4.13
N GLN A 1012 -11.14 30.73 -4.24
CA GLN A 1012 -12.13 29.73 -4.68
C GLN A 1012 -13.35 29.67 -3.75
N GLU A 1013 -13.18 29.85 -2.43
CA GLU A 1013 -14.32 29.93 -1.49
C GLU A 1013 -15.29 31.06 -1.83
N ASP A 1014 -14.78 32.26 -2.14
CA ASP A 1014 -15.63 33.39 -2.51
C ASP A 1014 -16.42 33.07 -3.79
N LEU A 1015 -15.76 32.43 -4.76
CA LEU A 1015 -16.41 32.02 -6.00
C LEU A 1015 -17.48 30.96 -5.76
N VAL A 1016 -17.16 29.92 -4.98
CA VAL A 1016 -18.11 28.86 -4.60
C VAL A 1016 -19.31 29.46 -3.85
N ALA A 1017 -19.07 30.35 -2.89
CA ALA A 1017 -20.14 31.04 -2.15
C ALA A 1017 -21.00 31.93 -3.05
N LEU A 1018 -20.41 32.60 -4.04
CA LEU A 1018 -21.14 33.38 -5.04
C LEU A 1018 -22.00 32.49 -5.94
N LEU A 1019 -21.46 31.36 -6.41
CA LEU A 1019 -22.18 30.38 -7.22
C LEU A 1019 -23.34 29.74 -6.45
N GLN A 1020 -23.15 29.43 -5.15
CA GLN A 1020 -24.23 28.97 -4.27
C GLN A 1020 -25.34 30.02 -4.12
N ARG A 1021 -24.98 31.28 -3.91
CA ARG A 1021 -25.96 32.39 -3.81
C ARG A 1021 -26.69 32.62 -5.13
N ALA A 1022 -26.04 32.36 -6.26
CA ALA A 1022 -26.63 32.43 -7.59
C ALA A 1022 -27.53 31.23 -7.92
N GLY A 1023 -27.57 30.19 -7.05
CA GLY A 1023 -28.40 29.01 -7.24
C GLY A 1023 -27.88 28.04 -8.30
N VAL A 1024 -26.58 28.07 -8.61
CA VAL A 1024 -25.96 27.13 -9.55
C VAL A 1024 -26.01 25.73 -8.96
N ASP A 1025 -26.73 24.83 -9.61
CA ASP A 1025 -26.82 23.43 -9.20
C ASP A 1025 -25.64 22.59 -9.72
N ALA A 1026 -25.56 21.34 -9.29
CA ALA A 1026 -24.46 20.44 -9.64
C ALA A 1026 -24.42 20.08 -11.14
N GLU A 1027 -25.54 20.12 -11.84
CA GLU A 1027 -25.65 19.76 -13.26
C GLU A 1027 -25.16 20.91 -14.15
N GLN A 1028 -25.60 22.13 -13.83
CA GLN A 1028 -25.06 23.36 -14.40
C GLN A 1028 -23.55 23.47 -14.13
N ALA A 1029 -23.11 23.13 -12.92
CA ALA A 1029 -21.70 23.11 -12.57
C ALA A 1029 -20.89 22.07 -13.33
N ALA A 1030 -21.45 20.89 -13.58
CA ALA A 1030 -20.77 19.86 -14.37
C ALA A 1030 -20.61 20.27 -15.84
N SER A 1031 -21.62 20.90 -16.44
CA SER A 1031 -21.57 21.32 -17.86
C SER A 1031 -20.60 22.48 -18.11
N ALA A 1032 -20.48 23.41 -17.16
CA ALA A 1032 -19.56 24.54 -17.25
C ALA A 1032 -18.11 24.19 -16.86
N ALA A 1033 -17.86 23.04 -16.22
CA ALA A 1033 -16.54 22.69 -15.71
C ALA A 1033 -15.48 22.52 -16.79
N LEU A 1034 -14.27 23.03 -16.53
CA LEU A 1034 -13.10 22.85 -17.38
C LEU A 1034 -12.65 21.37 -17.36
N THR A 1035 -12.70 20.71 -18.52
CA THR A 1035 -12.19 19.35 -18.71
C THR A 1035 -10.83 19.38 -19.39
N LEU A 1036 -9.90 18.51 -18.94
CA LEU A 1036 -8.55 18.40 -19.52
C LEU A 1036 -8.23 16.95 -19.96
N THR A 1037 -9.27 16.18 -20.33
CA THR A 1037 -9.10 14.86 -20.95
C THR A 1037 -8.28 14.99 -22.23
N PRO A 1038 -7.27 14.14 -22.46
CA PRO A 1038 -6.45 14.18 -23.68
C PRO A 1038 -7.34 14.02 -24.94
N PRO A 1039 -6.99 14.69 -26.05
CA PRO A 1039 -7.68 14.51 -27.32
C PRO A 1039 -7.44 13.10 -27.90
N ASP A 1040 -8.49 12.45 -28.42
CA ASP A 1040 -8.37 11.14 -29.06
C ASP A 1040 -7.59 11.25 -30.38
N GLY A 1041 -6.34 10.77 -30.38
CA GLY A 1041 -5.44 10.84 -31.53
C GLY A 1041 -5.93 10.13 -32.80
N ALA A 1042 -6.98 9.30 -32.71
CA ALA A 1042 -7.55 8.60 -33.86
C ALA A 1042 -8.65 9.40 -34.60
N ARG A 1043 -9.29 10.41 -33.98
CA ARG A 1043 -10.36 11.20 -34.62
C ARG A 1043 -9.88 12.56 -35.16
N ASN A 1044 -8.81 13.12 -34.59
CA ASN A 1044 -8.37 14.47 -34.97
C ASN A 1044 -7.37 14.54 -36.14
N ALA A 1045 -6.71 13.45 -36.51
CA ALA A 1045 -5.86 13.43 -37.71
C ALA A 1045 -6.69 13.66 -38.99
N GLU A 1046 -7.99 13.31 -38.96
CA GLU A 1046 -8.93 13.55 -40.06
C GLU A 1046 -9.48 14.99 -39.99
N ALA A 1047 -9.86 15.49 -38.81
CA ALA A 1047 -10.39 16.85 -38.63
C ALA A 1047 -9.37 17.97 -38.93
N VAL A 1048 -8.09 17.78 -38.58
CA VAL A 1048 -7.03 18.75 -38.91
C VAL A 1048 -6.70 18.72 -40.40
N ARG A 1049 -6.80 17.56 -41.07
CA ARG A 1049 -6.75 17.47 -42.53
C ARG A 1049 -7.93 18.16 -43.20
N THR A 1050 -9.15 18.01 -42.68
CA THR A 1050 -10.34 18.66 -43.25
C THR A 1050 -10.29 20.18 -43.07
N THR A 1051 -9.69 20.68 -41.99
CA THR A 1051 -9.57 22.12 -41.75
C THR A 1051 -8.50 22.75 -42.66
N LEU A 1052 -7.36 22.08 -42.86
CA LEU A 1052 -6.32 22.54 -43.80
C LEU A 1052 -6.73 22.40 -45.28
N GLU A 1053 -7.54 21.40 -45.65
CA GLU A 1053 -8.10 21.29 -47.00
C GLU A 1053 -9.21 22.31 -47.27
N ASN A 1054 -10.03 22.66 -46.27
CA ASN A 1054 -11.05 23.68 -46.41
C ASN A 1054 -10.48 25.12 -46.49
N ASP A 1055 -9.38 25.41 -45.81
CA ASP A 1055 -8.69 26.71 -45.92
C ASP A 1055 -7.93 26.87 -47.25
N LEU A 1056 -7.47 25.78 -47.87
CA LEU A 1056 -6.88 25.80 -49.21
C LEU A 1056 -7.93 25.93 -50.33
N VAL A 1057 -9.17 25.48 -50.10
CA VAL A 1057 -10.28 25.62 -51.07
C VAL A 1057 -10.97 26.99 -50.95
N ALA A 1058 -11.00 27.60 -49.76
CA ALA A 1058 -11.59 28.93 -49.54
C ALA A 1058 -10.72 30.09 -50.07
N GLY A 1059 -9.41 29.89 -50.25
CA GLY A 1059 -8.49 30.90 -50.80
C GLY A 1059 -8.45 31.03 -52.33
N GLY A 1060 -9.17 30.16 -53.07
CA GLY A 1060 -9.01 30.00 -54.52
C GLY A 1060 -10.03 30.68 -55.43
N ASN A 1061 -11.16 31.21 -54.92
CA ASN A 1061 -12.27 31.68 -55.77
C ASN A 1061 -12.72 33.12 -55.47
N SER A 1062 -11.83 34.09 -55.69
CA SER A 1062 -12.22 35.50 -55.79
C SER A 1062 -11.44 36.27 -56.86
N HIS A 1063 -11.39 35.74 -58.09
CA HIS A 1063 -11.16 36.54 -59.30
C HIS A 1063 -11.66 35.79 -60.54
N GLU A 1064 -12.90 36.05 -60.97
CA GLU A 1064 -13.30 36.32 -62.36
C GLU A 1064 -14.83 36.29 -62.52
N ARG A 1065 -15.36 37.43 -63.01
CA ARG A 1065 -16.69 37.74 -63.55
C ARG A 1065 -17.83 38.02 -62.58
#